data_AF-A0A1Y4U8X9-F1
#
_entry.id   AF-A0A1Y4U8X9-F1
#
_cell.length_a   1.000
_cell.length_b   1.000
_cell.length_c   1.000
_cell.angle_alpha   90.00
_cell.angle_beta   90.00
_cell.angle_gamma   90.00
#
_symmetry.space_group_name_H-M   'P 1'
#
loop_
_entity.id
_entity.type
_entity.pdbx_description
1 polymer ?
#
loop_
_entity_poly.entity_id
_entity_poly.type
_entity_poly.pdbx_seq_one_letter_code
_entity_poly.pdbx_strand_id
1 'polypeptide(L)'
;MKRITKYLTLLLAGSLAALTACGPEQSEVDAQHTPSINSTTLSPMTDESGSVRAYIGTEVSAGGFNLDLVSHVTVDGVEAEITEQTIKTLKFKIPALDLAQQDATYQVWIDVYDADGESVIFHYPYYLTVPVTDALITAYAPAEGMVGTEVTLTGRNLEQITRVHFGEVTVEAAGFAEVTAESIKVAVPAGEYAAGDSELAITAEWGTATIDVTGETLFTLHTPKFDAASQKEGEQNVLGDEVTFTGQNLDLVNGMKWGEYDLIVMTAEADTITVKFPTSIAAADPVVAEAALTAQWGTPAQTTTVASAWRLDTTPVGPAKPELISMTAQDGGEENKFYLGKTVTVKGENLASIEGFTVDGVKAELVGTPTDVEAQFIVPDGVTFTEAKEVSVKALYNGSNEVDFGTAMVYPFYYFPNIEMGIGSSSKTSYPDYNREHAFLLLDSGEVISADDWYNNAIDPYAKSGDNILIFRDPDPEVTSSNQLAASTTKEQYYSVQPYLFLSASSKHKLAWQSPGNSPSQLKTHCYLLDGILTAMPSTYGTPIFYFRVLSSSSEQDLKNSVVGGTVTSVEDYKAMGGSAAPAFGNTESSSAWTQGSVIAVQYINYAHGLVGGKPESVTDICRQGFLYIKEVTCGDLSTGLANEDRSGHITFDFYWSKTLNE
;
A
#
# COMPACT_ATOMS: atom_id res chain seq x y z
N MET A 1 -16.30 21.64 -68.39
CA MET A 1 -16.60 21.99 -69.82
C MET A 1 -17.90 22.80 -69.88
N LYS A 2 -18.22 23.39 -71.05
CA LYS A 2 -19.38 24.24 -71.42
C LYS A 2 -20.68 23.97 -70.64
N ARG A 3 -21.39 24.96 -70.05
CA ARG A 3 -22.22 26.08 -70.60
C ARG A 3 -23.48 25.64 -71.39
N ILE A 4 -24.68 26.06 -70.97
CA ILE A 4 -25.78 26.68 -71.78
C ILE A 4 -26.91 27.26 -70.87
N THR A 5 -27.85 28.06 -71.42
CA THR A 5 -28.27 29.34 -70.81
C THR A 5 -29.74 29.80 -71.08
N LYS A 6 -30.56 29.96 -70.03
CA LYS A 6 -31.71 30.92 -69.84
C LYS A 6 -32.98 30.86 -70.74
N TYR A 7 -33.99 31.65 -70.29
CA TYR A 7 -35.23 32.19 -70.93
C TYR A 7 -36.53 31.38 -70.74
N LEU A 8 -37.75 31.96 -70.56
CA LEU A 8 -38.17 33.33 -70.15
C LEU A 8 -39.67 33.36 -69.72
N THR A 9 -39.99 34.33 -68.85
CA THR A 9 -41.27 34.92 -68.44
C THR A 9 -42.38 35.14 -69.49
N LEU A 10 -43.65 34.90 -69.12
CA LEU A 10 -44.88 35.74 -69.26
C LEU A 10 -46.04 34.98 -68.54
N LEU A 11 -47.12 35.55 -68.00
CA LEU A 11 -47.88 36.78 -68.32
C LEU A 11 -48.61 37.29 -67.04
N LEU A 12 -49.04 38.57 -67.01
CA LEU A 12 -49.68 39.23 -65.86
C LEU A 12 -50.97 39.97 -66.29
N ALA A 13 -51.83 40.35 -65.31
CA ALA A 13 -53.12 41.06 -65.42
C ALA A 13 -54.34 40.22 -65.88
N GLY A 14 -55.58 40.52 -65.45
CA GLY A 14 -56.04 41.50 -64.47
C GLY A 14 -57.53 41.90 -64.67
N SER A 15 -58.11 42.54 -63.66
CA SER A 15 -59.45 43.22 -63.62
C SER A 15 -60.76 42.40 -63.67
N LEU A 16 -61.37 42.27 -62.49
CA LEU A 16 -62.60 43.00 -62.07
C LEU A 16 -63.82 43.03 -63.02
N ALA A 17 -64.86 42.26 -62.68
CA ALA A 17 -66.27 42.60 -62.94
C ALA A 17 -67.18 41.90 -61.92
N ALA A 18 -68.13 42.62 -61.33
CA ALA A 18 -69.18 42.07 -60.47
C ALA A 18 -70.56 42.40 -61.06
N LEU A 19 -71.46 41.42 -61.13
CA LEU A 19 -72.87 41.55 -60.71
C LEU A 19 -73.65 40.21 -60.77
N THR A 20 -74.11 39.77 -59.59
CA THR A 20 -75.42 39.13 -59.31
C THR A 20 -75.98 38.00 -60.19
N ALA A 21 -76.05 36.79 -59.62
CA ALA A 21 -77.26 35.95 -59.67
C ALA A 21 -77.37 35.09 -58.38
N CYS A 22 -78.60 34.98 -57.85
CA CYS A 22 -78.98 34.47 -56.53
C CYS A 22 -78.64 32.98 -56.24
N GLY A 23 -78.31 32.67 -54.98
CA GLY A 23 -78.27 31.30 -54.42
C GLY A 23 -77.60 31.26 -53.04
N PRO A 24 -78.31 30.94 -51.93
CA PRO A 24 -77.73 30.96 -50.59
C PRO A 24 -77.30 29.57 -50.12
N GLU A 25 -76.00 29.31 -50.08
CA GLU A 25 -75.44 28.28 -49.18
C GLU A 25 -74.33 28.91 -48.34
N GLN A 26 -74.62 28.99 -47.04
CA GLN A 26 -73.70 29.42 -46.00
C GLN A 26 -72.96 28.18 -45.51
N SER A 27 -71.93 27.74 -46.25
CA SER A 27 -70.97 26.77 -45.72
C SER A 27 -69.98 27.53 -44.84
N GLU A 28 -70.00 27.24 -43.54
CA GLU A 28 -68.98 27.71 -42.62
C GLU A 28 -67.60 27.23 -43.08
N VAL A 29 -66.57 28.05 -42.86
CA VAL A 29 -65.19 27.61 -43.07
C VAL A 29 -64.86 26.69 -41.89
N ASP A 30 -64.88 25.39 -42.16
CA ASP A 30 -64.41 24.38 -41.21
C ASP A 30 -62.91 24.63 -40.97
N ALA A 31 -62.60 25.21 -39.81
CA ALA A 31 -61.24 25.42 -39.38
C ALA A 31 -60.69 24.05 -38.97
N GLN A 32 -59.91 23.44 -39.86
CA GLN A 32 -59.48 22.06 -39.72
C GLN A 32 -58.73 21.84 -38.39
N HIS A 33 -59.38 21.15 -37.44
CA HIS A 33 -58.87 20.88 -36.09
C HIS A 33 -57.84 19.72 -36.05
N THR A 34 -57.20 19.39 -37.17
CA THR A 34 -56.24 18.28 -37.27
C THR A 34 -55.07 18.50 -36.28
N PRO A 35 -54.63 17.46 -35.53
CA PRO A 35 -53.45 17.54 -34.68
C PRO A 35 -52.19 17.73 -35.53
N SER A 36 -51.21 18.44 -34.98
CA SER A 36 -49.91 18.63 -35.64
C SER A 36 -48.76 18.65 -34.62
N ILE A 37 -47.82 17.72 -34.79
CA ILE A 37 -46.62 17.59 -33.96
C ILE A 37 -45.48 18.43 -34.55
N ASN A 38 -44.76 19.15 -33.70
CA ASN A 38 -43.51 19.79 -34.06
C ASN A 38 -42.32 18.89 -33.69
N SER A 39 -41.69 18.25 -34.69
CA SER A 39 -40.53 17.37 -34.49
C SER A 39 -39.38 18.02 -33.71
N THR A 40 -39.19 19.33 -33.83
CA THR A 40 -38.13 20.07 -33.10
C THR A 40 -38.39 20.20 -31.59
N THR A 41 -39.51 19.68 -31.10
CA THR A 41 -39.89 19.67 -29.67
C THR A 41 -39.92 18.27 -29.06
N LEU A 42 -39.51 17.24 -29.81
CA LEU A 42 -39.30 15.90 -29.25
C LEU A 42 -38.23 15.95 -28.15
N SER A 43 -38.53 15.35 -27.00
CA SER A 43 -37.62 15.26 -25.86
C SER A 43 -37.75 13.89 -25.19
N PRO A 44 -36.66 13.09 -25.05
CA PRO A 44 -35.33 13.38 -25.59
C PRO A 44 -35.32 13.44 -27.13
N MET A 45 -34.40 14.23 -27.70
CA MET A 45 -34.18 14.29 -29.15
C MET A 45 -32.96 13.43 -29.49
N THR A 46 -33.23 12.22 -29.96
CA THR A 46 -32.21 11.20 -30.26
C THR A 46 -31.78 11.26 -31.72
N ASP A 47 -30.54 10.90 -32.01
CA ASP A 47 -30.00 10.78 -33.37
C ASP A 47 -29.17 9.50 -33.55
N GLU A 48 -28.73 9.24 -34.78
CA GLU A 48 -27.88 8.10 -35.17
C GLU A 48 -26.54 8.07 -34.40
N SER A 49 -26.08 9.21 -33.85
CA SER A 49 -24.84 9.26 -33.07
C SER A 49 -24.99 8.66 -31.67
N GLY A 50 -26.22 8.53 -31.16
CA GLY A 50 -26.49 8.08 -29.80
C GLY A 50 -25.99 9.04 -28.71
N SER A 51 -25.69 10.30 -29.05
CA SER A 51 -25.22 11.33 -28.10
C SER A 51 -26.29 11.69 -27.05
N VAL A 52 -27.56 11.55 -27.42
CA VAL A 52 -28.71 11.55 -26.52
C VAL A 52 -29.44 10.23 -26.73
N ARG A 53 -29.54 9.40 -25.69
CA ARG A 53 -30.10 8.05 -25.77
C ARG A 53 -31.53 7.99 -25.27
N ALA A 54 -32.37 7.24 -25.96
CA ALA A 54 -33.62 6.70 -25.46
C ALA A 54 -33.54 5.18 -25.38
N TYR A 55 -34.28 4.62 -24.43
CA TYR A 55 -34.40 3.19 -24.16
C TYR A 55 -35.88 2.76 -24.20
N ILE A 56 -36.15 1.46 -24.25
CA ILE A 56 -37.49 0.92 -23.99
C ILE A 56 -38.02 1.47 -22.65
N GLY A 57 -39.28 1.91 -22.62
CA GLY A 57 -39.92 2.55 -21.46
C GLY A 57 -39.63 4.05 -21.28
N THR A 58 -38.78 4.67 -22.10
CA THR A 58 -38.51 6.12 -22.03
C THR A 58 -39.78 6.92 -22.34
N GLU A 59 -40.11 7.91 -21.50
CA GLU A 59 -41.18 8.86 -21.79
C GLU A 59 -40.68 9.91 -22.78
N VAL A 60 -41.26 9.92 -23.99
CA VAL A 60 -41.01 10.91 -25.04
C VAL A 60 -42.09 11.97 -24.98
N SER A 61 -41.69 13.23 -24.86
CA SER A 61 -42.56 14.40 -24.90
C SER A 61 -42.47 15.07 -26.27
N ALA A 62 -43.62 15.47 -26.82
CA ALA A 62 -43.75 16.21 -28.06
C ALA A 62 -44.68 17.43 -27.88
N GLY A 63 -44.31 18.57 -28.48
CA GLY A 63 -45.11 19.78 -28.52
C GLY A 63 -45.80 19.98 -29.88
N GLY A 64 -46.94 20.68 -29.89
CA GLY A 64 -47.72 20.85 -31.12
C GLY A 64 -49.00 21.67 -30.94
N PHE A 65 -49.98 21.42 -31.81
CA PHE A 65 -51.33 21.98 -31.77
C PHE A 65 -52.39 20.88 -31.91
N ASN A 66 -53.52 21.02 -31.22
CA ASN A 66 -54.66 20.10 -31.19
C ASN A 66 -54.28 18.65 -30.79
N LEU A 67 -53.23 18.46 -30.00
CA LEU A 67 -52.74 17.12 -29.63
C LEU A 67 -53.67 16.35 -28.67
N ASP A 68 -54.68 17.02 -28.12
CA ASP A 68 -55.82 16.44 -27.41
C ASP A 68 -56.77 15.63 -28.33
N LEU A 69 -56.59 15.72 -29.65
CA LEU A 69 -57.35 14.96 -30.65
C LEU A 69 -56.56 13.79 -31.27
N VAL A 70 -55.31 13.54 -30.86
CA VAL A 70 -54.55 12.34 -31.25
C VAL A 70 -55.27 11.08 -30.73
N SER A 71 -55.46 10.07 -31.59
CA SER A 71 -56.11 8.81 -31.18
C SER A 71 -55.15 7.86 -30.47
N HIS A 72 -53.99 7.61 -31.07
CA HIS A 72 -52.95 6.73 -30.55
C HIS A 72 -51.58 7.06 -31.16
N VAL A 73 -50.54 6.46 -30.58
CA VAL A 73 -49.15 6.52 -31.06
C VAL A 73 -48.64 5.09 -31.18
N THR A 74 -47.90 4.79 -32.25
CA THR A 74 -47.12 3.55 -32.35
C THR A 74 -45.63 3.84 -32.49
N VAL A 75 -44.81 2.89 -32.04
CA VAL A 75 -43.36 2.87 -32.26
C VAL A 75 -43.02 1.55 -32.95
N ASP A 76 -42.50 1.64 -34.16
CA ASP A 76 -42.28 0.52 -35.08
C ASP A 76 -43.52 -0.40 -35.25
N GLY A 77 -44.72 0.22 -35.23
CA GLY A 77 -46.01 -0.48 -35.33
C GLY A 77 -46.55 -1.07 -34.02
N VAL A 78 -45.85 -0.95 -32.89
CA VAL A 78 -46.32 -1.36 -31.56
C VAL A 78 -46.98 -0.17 -30.84
N GLU A 79 -48.18 -0.33 -30.28
CA GLU A 79 -48.87 0.75 -29.54
C GLU A 79 -48.05 1.24 -28.33
N ALA A 80 -47.96 2.56 -28.19
CA ALA A 80 -47.30 3.25 -27.08
C ALA A 80 -48.31 3.74 -26.03
N GLU A 81 -47.95 3.63 -24.75
CA GLU A 81 -48.76 4.14 -23.64
C GLU A 81 -48.68 5.68 -23.61
N ILE A 82 -49.76 6.38 -23.98
CA ILE A 82 -49.87 7.84 -23.81
C ILE A 82 -50.03 8.18 -22.33
N THR A 83 -49.10 8.95 -21.77
CA THR A 83 -49.04 9.33 -20.34
C THR A 83 -49.51 10.75 -20.05
N GLU A 84 -49.43 11.65 -21.03
CA GLU A 84 -49.99 13.01 -20.95
C GLU A 84 -50.53 13.42 -22.32
N GLN A 85 -51.74 13.97 -22.36
CA GLN A 85 -52.35 14.44 -23.59
C GLN A 85 -53.12 15.74 -23.35
N THR A 86 -52.71 16.80 -24.03
CA THR A 86 -53.32 18.13 -23.96
C THR A 86 -53.25 18.79 -25.34
N ILE A 87 -53.99 19.89 -25.55
CA ILE A 87 -54.01 20.64 -26.80
C ILE A 87 -52.63 21.11 -27.34
N LYS A 88 -51.57 21.09 -26.52
CA LYS A 88 -50.20 21.48 -26.92
C LYS A 88 -49.10 20.47 -26.62
N THR A 89 -49.37 19.45 -25.81
CA THR A 89 -48.37 18.50 -25.31
C THR A 89 -48.92 17.09 -25.42
N LEU A 90 -48.12 16.20 -26.00
CA LEU A 90 -48.33 14.76 -26.02
C LEU A 90 -47.10 14.10 -25.38
N LYS A 91 -47.31 13.17 -24.46
CA LYS A 91 -46.27 12.29 -23.92
C LYS A 91 -46.69 10.85 -24.02
N PHE A 92 -45.73 9.99 -24.36
CA PHE A 92 -45.95 8.55 -24.43
C PHE A 92 -44.66 7.80 -24.05
N LYS A 93 -44.80 6.57 -23.56
CA LYS A 93 -43.65 5.68 -23.32
C LYS A 93 -43.29 4.88 -24.56
N ILE A 94 -42.00 4.75 -24.87
CA ILE A 94 -41.52 3.77 -25.84
C ILE A 94 -41.95 2.36 -25.38
N PRO A 95 -42.73 1.60 -26.16
CA PRO A 95 -43.18 0.26 -25.79
C PRO A 95 -42.04 -0.77 -25.84
N ALA A 96 -42.32 -1.99 -25.40
CA ALA A 96 -41.40 -3.11 -25.59
C ALA A 96 -41.35 -3.49 -27.08
N LEU A 97 -40.13 -3.62 -27.62
CA LEU A 97 -39.86 -3.96 -29.02
C LEU A 97 -38.97 -5.21 -29.09
N ASP A 98 -39.15 -6.05 -30.12
CA ASP A 98 -38.37 -7.27 -30.35
C ASP A 98 -37.04 -6.95 -31.05
N LEU A 99 -36.14 -6.32 -30.31
CA LEU A 99 -34.83 -5.85 -30.78
C LEU A 99 -33.70 -6.50 -29.95
N ALA A 100 -32.63 -6.90 -30.63
CA ALA A 100 -31.48 -7.53 -29.98
C ALA A 100 -30.67 -6.51 -29.15
N GLN A 101 -29.89 -6.99 -28.18
CA GLN A 101 -29.03 -6.12 -27.38
C GLN A 101 -27.77 -5.70 -28.17
N GLN A 102 -27.53 -4.40 -28.26
CA GLN A 102 -26.33 -3.79 -28.85
C GLN A 102 -26.22 -2.31 -28.44
N ASP A 103 -24.99 -1.82 -28.30
CA ASP A 103 -24.74 -0.41 -27.97
C ASP A 103 -25.03 0.56 -29.14
N ALA A 104 -25.05 0.04 -30.37
CA ALA A 104 -25.43 0.80 -31.56
C ALA A 104 -26.94 1.08 -31.58
N THR A 105 -27.33 2.30 -31.94
CA THR A 105 -28.74 2.69 -31.99
C THR A 105 -29.50 1.97 -33.10
N TYR A 106 -30.70 1.51 -32.79
CA TYR A 106 -31.72 1.14 -33.78
C TYR A 106 -32.48 2.39 -34.21
N GLN A 107 -32.69 2.57 -35.51
CA GLN A 107 -33.71 3.47 -36.04
C GLN A 107 -35.06 2.76 -36.01
N VAL A 108 -36.05 3.40 -35.38
CA VAL A 108 -37.47 3.00 -35.38
C VAL A 108 -38.33 4.14 -35.90
N TRP A 109 -39.58 3.85 -36.25
CA TRP A 109 -40.55 4.88 -36.67
C TRP A 109 -41.52 5.21 -35.54
N ILE A 110 -41.67 6.50 -35.23
CA ILE A 110 -42.79 7.00 -34.43
C ILE A 110 -43.89 7.44 -35.38
N ASP A 111 -45.05 6.78 -35.27
CA ASP A 111 -46.27 7.15 -35.98
C ASP A 111 -47.32 7.68 -35.00
N VAL A 112 -47.83 8.88 -35.24
CA VAL A 112 -48.94 9.49 -34.49
C VAL A 112 -50.15 9.57 -35.41
N TYR A 113 -51.31 9.12 -34.92
CA TYR A 113 -52.53 9.01 -35.71
C TYR A 113 -53.53 10.12 -35.37
N ASP A 114 -54.27 10.59 -36.38
CA ASP A 114 -55.37 11.55 -36.24
C ASP A 114 -56.52 10.97 -35.41
N ALA A 115 -57.53 11.79 -35.11
CA ALA A 115 -58.75 11.42 -34.40
C ALA A 115 -59.56 10.30 -35.11
N ASP A 116 -59.29 10.02 -36.39
CA ASP A 116 -59.92 8.94 -37.16
C ASP A 116 -59.36 7.55 -36.82
N GLY A 117 -58.17 7.46 -36.22
CA GLY A 117 -57.48 6.21 -35.91
C GLY A 117 -56.83 5.50 -37.11
N GLU A 118 -56.87 6.08 -38.31
CA GLU A 118 -56.33 5.47 -39.53
C GLU A 118 -55.24 6.34 -40.20
N SER A 119 -55.35 7.67 -40.10
CA SER A 119 -54.46 8.62 -40.76
C SER A 119 -53.22 8.95 -39.93
N VAL A 120 -52.02 8.56 -40.40
CA VAL A 120 -50.76 9.00 -39.80
C VAL A 120 -50.51 10.48 -40.11
N ILE A 121 -50.48 11.31 -39.08
CA ILE A 121 -50.26 12.77 -39.16
C ILE A 121 -48.81 13.18 -38.82
N PHE A 122 -48.05 12.29 -38.20
CA PHE A 122 -46.64 12.47 -37.92
C PHE A 122 -45.93 11.13 -38.05
N HIS A 123 -44.94 11.06 -38.94
CA HIS A 123 -44.09 9.90 -39.19
C HIS A 123 -42.65 10.37 -39.04
N TYR A 124 -41.91 9.84 -38.06
CA TYR A 124 -40.59 10.37 -37.70
C TYR A 124 -39.59 9.27 -37.33
N PRO A 125 -38.34 9.31 -37.86
CA PRO A 125 -37.30 8.36 -37.51
C PRO A 125 -36.72 8.72 -36.13
N TYR A 126 -36.77 7.78 -35.20
CA TYR A 126 -36.31 7.93 -33.83
C TYR A 126 -35.26 6.88 -33.50
N TYR A 127 -34.33 7.18 -32.60
CA TYR A 127 -33.15 6.35 -32.36
C TYR A 127 -33.11 5.87 -30.90
N LEU A 128 -33.02 4.56 -30.71
CA LEU A 128 -33.00 3.96 -29.38
C LEU A 128 -31.87 2.94 -29.24
N THR A 129 -31.35 2.80 -28.02
CA THR A 129 -30.33 1.80 -27.68
C THR A 129 -30.97 0.69 -26.85
N VAL A 130 -30.61 -0.56 -27.13
CA VAL A 130 -30.97 -1.71 -26.29
C VAL A 130 -29.69 -2.17 -25.61
N PRO A 131 -29.39 -1.72 -24.38
CA PRO A 131 -28.08 -1.92 -23.78
C PRO A 131 -27.76 -3.41 -23.63
N VAL A 132 -26.49 -3.75 -23.81
CA VAL A 132 -25.92 -5.07 -23.53
C VAL A 132 -25.92 -5.28 -22.02
N THR A 133 -26.76 -6.19 -21.52
CA THR A 133 -26.88 -6.47 -20.07
C THR A 133 -26.31 -7.82 -19.66
N ASP A 134 -25.96 -8.67 -20.63
CA ASP A 134 -25.32 -9.97 -20.37
C ASP A 134 -23.84 -9.79 -20.01
N ALA A 135 -23.39 -10.56 -19.03
CA ALA A 135 -21.96 -10.73 -18.77
C ALA A 135 -21.39 -11.74 -19.79
N LEU A 136 -20.23 -11.41 -20.35
CA LEU A 136 -19.49 -12.28 -21.27
C LEU A 136 -18.02 -12.25 -20.88
N ILE A 137 -17.46 -13.43 -20.62
CA ILE A 137 -16.02 -13.64 -20.42
C ILE A 137 -15.46 -14.17 -21.74
N THR A 138 -14.35 -13.60 -22.20
CA THR A 138 -13.74 -13.91 -23.51
C THR A 138 -12.34 -14.50 -23.41
N ALA A 139 -11.67 -14.34 -22.26
CA ALA A 139 -10.37 -14.93 -21.98
C ALA A 139 -10.14 -15.05 -20.47
N TYR A 140 -9.22 -15.93 -20.08
CA TYR A 140 -8.65 -15.98 -18.74
C TYR A 140 -7.12 -16.11 -18.83
N ALA A 141 -6.39 -15.63 -17.82
CA ALA A 141 -4.93 -15.79 -17.72
C ALA A 141 -4.46 -15.68 -16.25
N PRO A 142 -3.43 -16.44 -15.82
CA PRO A 142 -2.70 -17.46 -16.57
C PRO A 142 -3.54 -18.71 -16.86
N ALA A 143 -3.05 -19.56 -17.77
CA ALA A 143 -3.70 -20.82 -18.14
C ALA A 143 -3.35 -22.00 -17.20
N GLU A 144 -2.37 -21.81 -16.32
CA GLU A 144 -1.87 -22.81 -15.38
C GLU A 144 -1.50 -22.15 -14.04
N GLY A 145 -1.42 -22.95 -12.97
CA GLY A 145 -1.04 -22.46 -11.65
C GLY A 145 -1.32 -23.43 -10.51
N MET A 146 -1.29 -22.94 -9.27
CA MET A 146 -1.59 -23.69 -8.05
C MET A 146 -2.63 -22.94 -7.20
N VAL A 147 -3.04 -23.52 -6.06
CA VAL A 147 -3.87 -22.83 -5.06
C VAL A 147 -3.21 -21.51 -4.63
N GLY A 148 -3.92 -20.40 -4.83
CA GLY A 148 -3.43 -19.04 -4.63
C GLY A 148 -3.03 -18.28 -5.89
N THR A 149 -2.91 -18.93 -7.06
CA THR A 149 -2.63 -18.23 -8.32
C THR A 149 -3.79 -17.29 -8.65
N GLU A 150 -3.49 -16.00 -8.83
CA GLU A 150 -4.46 -15.00 -9.26
C GLU A 150 -4.77 -15.16 -10.76
N VAL A 151 -6.00 -15.55 -11.08
CA VAL A 151 -6.50 -15.65 -12.44
C VAL A 151 -7.30 -14.39 -12.76
N THR A 152 -6.89 -13.71 -13.83
CA THR A 152 -7.62 -12.58 -14.43
C THR A 152 -8.59 -13.10 -15.47
N LEU A 153 -9.87 -12.78 -15.33
CA LEU A 153 -10.94 -13.04 -16.28
C LEU A 153 -11.25 -11.74 -17.04
N THR A 154 -11.17 -11.75 -18.37
CA THR A 154 -11.38 -10.57 -19.22
C THR A 154 -12.68 -10.69 -20.00
N GLY A 155 -13.43 -9.60 -20.13
CA GLY A 155 -14.78 -9.65 -20.69
C GLY A 155 -15.52 -8.32 -20.76
N ARG A 156 -16.85 -8.36 -20.59
CA ARG A 156 -17.74 -7.20 -20.45
C ARG A 156 -18.81 -7.47 -19.39
N ASN A 157 -19.33 -6.41 -18.78
CA ASN A 157 -20.33 -6.45 -17.71
C ASN A 157 -19.93 -7.38 -16.55
N LEU A 158 -18.62 -7.51 -16.28
CA LEU A 158 -18.10 -8.48 -15.32
C LEU A 158 -18.38 -8.10 -13.86
N GLU A 159 -18.73 -6.84 -13.58
CA GLU A 159 -19.24 -6.41 -12.27
C GLU A 159 -20.59 -7.03 -11.90
N GLN A 160 -21.25 -7.72 -12.84
CA GLN A 160 -22.49 -8.47 -12.61
C GLN A 160 -22.24 -9.96 -12.27
N ILE A 161 -20.98 -10.44 -12.28
CA ILE A 161 -20.64 -11.81 -11.89
C ILE A 161 -20.74 -11.96 -10.36
N THR A 162 -21.47 -12.97 -9.91
CA THR A 162 -21.71 -13.23 -8.48
C THR A 162 -20.83 -14.32 -7.90
N ARG A 163 -20.37 -15.27 -8.73
CA ARG A 163 -19.48 -16.38 -8.35
C ARG A 163 -18.54 -16.77 -9.47
N VAL A 164 -17.38 -17.31 -9.10
CA VAL A 164 -16.51 -18.08 -9.99
C VAL A 164 -16.26 -19.45 -9.36
N HIS A 165 -16.36 -20.52 -10.14
CA HIS A 165 -16.11 -21.89 -9.72
C HIS A 165 -14.84 -22.43 -10.36
N PHE A 166 -13.97 -23.00 -9.55
CA PHE A 166 -12.76 -23.71 -9.94
C PHE A 166 -13.02 -25.21 -9.73
N GLY A 167 -13.53 -25.89 -10.76
CA GLY A 167 -14.13 -27.21 -10.62
C GLY A 167 -15.36 -27.18 -9.72
N GLU A 168 -15.35 -27.95 -8.64
CA GLU A 168 -16.43 -27.97 -7.62
C GLU A 168 -16.27 -26.89 -6.54
N VAL A 169 -15.14 -26.17 -6.50
CA VAL A 169 -14.83 -25.19 -5.45
C VAL A 169 -15.30 -23.79 -5.85
N THR A 170 -16.07 -23.14 -4.99
CA THR A 170 -16.77 -21.88 -5.28
C THR A 170 -16.10 -20.68 -4.60
N VAL A 171 -15.92 -19.59 -5.35
CA VAL A 171 -15.56 -18.25 -4.85
C VAL A 171 -16.73 -17.30 -5.05
N GLU A 172 -17.30 -16.79 -3.97
CA GLU A 172 -18.31 -15.72 -4.01
C GLU A 172 -17.65 -14.37 -4.36
N ALA A 173 -18.39 -13.43 -4.95
CA ALA A 173 -17.85 -12.13 -5.39
C ALA A 173 -17.14 -11.29 -4.30
N ALA A 174 -17.46 -11.51 -3.02
CA ALA A 174 -16.76 -10.88 -1.89
C ALA A 174 -15.31 -11.38 -1.70
N GLY A 175 -14.93 -12.49 -2.35
CA GLY A 175 -13.58 -13.05 -2.39
C GLY A 175 -12.81 -12.74 -3.68
N PHE A 176 -13.35 -11.91 -4.58
CA PHE A 176 -12.61 -11.42 -5.74
C PHE A 176 -11.62 -10.33 -5.31
N ALA A 177 -10.39 -10.36 -5.84
CA ALA A 177 -9.33 -9.43 -5.48
C ALA A 177 -9.51 -8.05 -6.15
N GLU A 178 -10.05 -8.04 -7.38
CA GLU A 178 -10.39 -6.84 -8.13
C GLU A 178 -11.61 -7.12 -9.01
N VAL A 179 -12.51 -6.15 -9.15
CA VAL A 179 -13.70 -6.24 -10.02
C VAL A 179 -13.90 -4.92 -10.75
N THR A 180 -14.01 -4.99 -12.06
CA THR A 180 -14.35 -3.89 -12.97
C THR A 180 -15.32 -4.41 -14.03
N ALA A 181 -15.85 -3.53 -14.89
CA ALA A 181 -16.75 -3.96 -15.96
C ALA A 181 -16.08 -4.86 -17.01
N GLU A 182 -14.75 -4.81 -17.15
CA GLU A 182 -13.99 -5.51 -18.20
C GLU A 182 -13.06 -6.60 -17.65
N SER A 183 -12.83 -6.64 -16.33
CA SER A 183 -11.87 -7.55 -15.67
C SER A 183 -12.32 -7.95 -14.26
N ILE A 184 -12.17 -9.24 -13.93
CA ILE A 184 -12.19 -9.78 -12.55
C ILE A 184 -10.83 -10.41 -12.27
N LYS A 185 -10.28 -10.18 -11.09
CA LYS A 185 -9.18 -10.99 -10.53
C LYS A 185 -9.69 -11.87 -9.41
N VAL A 186 -9.39 -13.16 -9.48
CA VAL A 186 -9.79 -14.14 -8.48
C VAL A 186 -8.69 -15.18 -8.29
N ALA A 187 -8.31 -15.43 -7.04
CA ALA A 187 -7.32 -16.47 -6.72
C ALA A 187 -7.95 -17.87 -6.78
N VAL A 188 -7.20 -18.86 -7.26
CA VAL A 188 -7.57 -20.28 -7.13
C VAL A 188 -7.79 -20.59 -5.64
N PRO A 189 -8.99 -21.00 -5.21
CA PRO A 189 -9.31 -21.16 -3.79
C PRO A 189 -8.67 -22.40 -3.15
N ALA A 190 -8.70 -22.45 -1.82
CA ALA A 190 -8.43 -23.67 -1.06
C ALA A 190 -9.55 -24.71 -1.27
N GLY A 191 -9.21 -25.99 -1.43
CA GLY A 191 -10.20 -27.04 -1.65
C GLY A 191 -9.61 -28.41 -2.01
N GLU A 192 -10.50 -29.38 -2.17
CA GLU A 192 -10.15 -30.76 -2.56
C GLU A 192 -9.88 -30.82 -4.07
N TYR A 193 -8.62 -31.06 -4.45
CA TYR A 193 -8.18 -31.15 -5.84
C TYR A 193 -7.49 -32.49 -6.13
N ALA A 194 -7.41 -32.86 -7.41
CA ALA A 194 -6.68 -34.06 -7.82
C ALA A 194 -5.17 -33.88 -7.61
N ALA A 195 -4.51 -34.95 -7.13
CA ALA A 195 -3.06 -34.94 -6.89
C ALA A 195 -2.26 -35.00 -8.20
N GLY A 196 -1.31 -34.08 -8.37
CA GLY A 196 -0.45 -33.93 -9.55
C GLY A 196 -0.94 -32.85 -10.49
N ASP A 197 -0.56 -32.94 -11.76
CA ASP A 197 -1.14 -32.08 -12.80
C ASP A 197 -2.56 -32.54 -13.13
N SER A 198 -3.51 -31.60 -13.16
CA SER A 198 -4.91 -31.87 -13.44
C SER A 198 -5.57 -30.75 -14.25
N GLU A 199 -6.45 -31.12 -15.18
CA GLU A 199 -7.19 -30.18 -16.00
C GLU A 199 -8.48 -29.75 -15.29
N LEU A 200 -8.67 -28.44 -15.10
CA LEU A 200 -9.75 -27.86 -14.30
C LEU A 200 -10.63 -26.95 -15.15
N ALA A 201 -11.95 -27.19 -15.13
CA ALA A 201 -12.92 -26.28 -15.73
C ALA A 201 -13.16 -25.07 -14.81
N ILE A 202 -13.17 -23.87 -15.39
CA ILE A 202 -13.59 -22.65 -14.70
C ILE A 202 -14.95 -22.23 -15.25
N THR A 203 -15.87 -21.87 -14.37
CA THR A 203 -17.17 -21.30 -14.76
C THR A 203 -17.51 -20.09 -13.89
N ALA A 204 -18.39 -19.21 -14.37
CA ALA A 204 -18.84 -18.03 -13.62
C ALA A 204 -20.37 -17.92 -13.62
N GLU A 205 -20.95 -17.38 -12.55
CA GLU A 205 -22.40 -17.18 -12.44
C GLU A 205 -22.78 -15.72 -12.66
N TRP A 206 -23.73 -15.50 -13.59
CA TRP A 206 -24.41 -14.23 -13.83
C TRP A 206 -25.91 -14.42 -13.63
N GLY A 207 -26.45 -13.92 -12.51
CA GLY A 207 -27.86 -14.06 -12.16
C GLY A 207 -28.27 -15.53 -11.95
N THR A 208 -28.91 -16.15 -12.93
CA THR A 208 -29.23 -17.60 -12.95
C THR A 208 -28.59 -18.34 -14.13
N ALA A 209 -27.66 -17.71 -14.84
CA ALA A 209 -26.93 -18.28 -15.96
C ALA A 209 -25.48 -18.61 -15.55
N THR A 210 -24.94 -19.66 -16.17
CA THR A 210 -23.54 -20.07 -16.01
C THR A 210 -22.78 -19.78 -17.31
N ILE A 211 -21.62 -19.16 -17.19
CA ILE A 211 -20.67 -18.87 -18.26
C ILE A 211 -19.53 -19.89 -18.15
N ASP A 212 -19.22 -20.60 -19.23
CA ASP A 212 -17.97 -21.37 -19.33
C ASP A 212 -16.81 -20.41 -19.62
N VAL A 213 -15.85 -20.38 -18.70
CA VAL A 213 -14.68 -19.48 -18.77
C VAL A 213 -13.53 -20.14 -19.54
N THR A 214 -13.40 -21.45 -19.40
CA THR A 214 -12.30 -22.25 -19.97
C THR A 214 -12.53 -22.64 -21.43
N GLY A 215 -13.78 -22.98 -21.80
CA GLY A 215 -14.12 -23.46 -23.14
C GLY A 215 -13.34 -24.72 -23.50
N GLU A 216 -12.65 -24.70 -24.65
CA GLU A 216 -11.85 -25.85 -25.12
C GLU A 216 -10.51 -26.02 -24.39
N THR A 217 -10.02 -24.98 -23.72
CA THR A 217 -8.73 -24.97 -22.99
C THR A 217 -8.99 -24.86 -21.50
N LEU A 218 -8.91 -26.00 -20.81
CA LEU A 218 -9.02 -26.08 -19.35
C LEU A 218 -7.79 -25.45 -18.67
N PHE A 219 -7.94 -25.07 -17.40
CA PHE A 219 -6.86 -24.53 -16.58
C PHE A 219 -6.04 -25.68 -16.00
N THR A 220 -4.73 -25.71 -16.22
CA THR A 220 -3.86 -26.75 -15.65
C THR A 220 -3.52 -26.41 -14.20
N LEU A 221 -4.12 -27.15 -13.25
CA LEU A 221 -3.82 -27.03 -11.83
C LEU A 221 -2.70 -27.99 -11.43
N HIS A 222 -1.62 -27.44 -10.89
CA HIS A 222 -0.50 -28.18 -10.33
C HIS A 222 -0.68 -28.36 -8.81
N THR A 223 -0.67 -29.61 -8.35
CA THR A 223 -0.65 -29.95 -6.92
C THR A 223 0.45 -30.98 -6.63
N PRO A 224 1.05 -31.02 -5.43
CA PRO A 224 2.03 -32.04 -5.06
C PRO A 224 1.43 -33.44 -5.05
N LYS A 225 2.15 -34.38 -5.67
CA LYS A 225 1.81 -35.79 -5.70
C LYS A 225 3.01 -36.63 -5.34
N PHE A 226 2.94 -37.29 -4.20
CA PHE A 226 3.96 -38.22 -3.74
C PHE A 226 3.72 -39.61 -4.34
N ASP A 227 4.81 -40.31 -4.66
CA ASP A 227 4.76 -41.76 -4.85
C ASP A 227 4.39 -42.48 -3.54
N ALA A 228 3.95 -43.73 -3.64
CA ALA A 228 3.47 -44.50 -2.49
C ALA A 228 4.60 -44.79 -1.46
N ALA A 229 4.75 -43.90 -0.48
CA ALA A 229 5.72 -44.01 0.59
C ALA A 229 5.26 -45.01 1.68
N SER A 230 6.15 -45.95 2.03
CA SER A 230 5.94 -46.86 3.17
C SER A 230 7.27 -47.41 3.68
N GLN A 231 7.37 -47.64 4.98
CA GLN A 231 8.44 -48.43 5.60
C GLN A 231 8.06 -49.92 5.57
N LYS A 232 9.05 -50.83 5.51
CA LYS A 232 8.76 -52.26 5.67
C LYS A 232 8.47 -52.57 7.13
N GLU A 233 7.79 -53.68 7.36
CA GLU A 233 7.50 -54.13 8.73
C GLU A 233 8.79 -54.40 9.51
N GLY A 234 8.95 -53.71 10.65
CA GLY A 234 10.17 -53.75 11.46
C GLY A 234 11.29 -52.78 11.03
N GLU A 235 11.07 -51.92 10.03
CA GLU A 235 11.91 -50.76 9.75
C GLU A 235 11.30 -49.51 10.44
N GLN A 236 12.15 -48.63 10.96
CA GLN A 236 11.79 -47.31 11.49
C GLN A 236 12.95 -46.33 11.27
N ASN A 237 12.64 -45.03 11.21
CA ASN A 237 13.66 -43.97 11.27
C ASN A 237 14.02 -43.63 12.73
N VAL A 238 15.13 -42.93 12.93
CA VAL A 238 15.50 -42.30 14.21
C VAL A 238 15.52 -40.77 14.08
N LEU A 239 15.49 -40.05 15.21
CA LEU A 239 15.70 -38.61 15.20
C LEU A 239 17.05 -38.23 14.55
N GLY A 240 17.03 -37.25 13.65
CA GLY A 240 18.18 -36.81 12.85
C GLY A 240 18.32 -37.52 11.50
N ASP A 241 17.55 -38.58 11.21
CA ASP A 241 17.56 -39.24 9.89
C ASP A 241 17.07 -38.29 8.78
N GLU A 242 17.71 -38.39 7.63
CA GLU A 242 17.26 -37.82 6.36
C GLU A 242 16.51 -38.88 5.53
N VAL A 243 15.37 -38.51 4.96
CA VAL A 243 14.52 -39.36 4.11
C VAL A 243 14.14 -38.60 2.85
N THR A 244 14.43 -39.20 1.69
CA THR A 244 14.00 -38.68 0.39
C THR A 244 12.72 -39.36 -0.07
N PHE A 245 11.75 -38.57 -0.49
CA PHE A 245 10.52 -38.99 -1.16
C PHE A 245 10.56 -38.58 -2.63
N THR A 246 9.89 -39.34 -3.50
CA THR A 246 9.77 -39.09 -4.94
C THR A 246 8.33 -38.77 -5.34
N GLY A 247 8.14 -38.11 -6.48
CA GLY A 247 6.79 -37.74 -6.94
C GLY A 247 6.77 -36.75 -8.11
N GLN A 248 5.81 -35.84 -8.06
CA GLN A 248 5.56 -34.78 -9.04
C GLN A 248 5.13 -33.50 -8.30
N ASN A 249 5.60 -32.34 -8.79
CA ASN A 249 5.35 -31.01 -8.24
C ASN A 249 5.71 -30.88 -6.74
N LEU A 250 6.78 -31.56 -6.31
CA LEU A 250 7.20 -31.55 -4.90
C LEU A 250 7.94 -30.27 -4.50
N ASP A 251 8.38 -29.47 -5.47
CA ASP A 251 8.88 -28.10 -5.33
C ASP A 251 7.81 -27.11 -4.85
N LEU A 252 6.51 -27.44 -5.01
CA LEU A 252 5.40 -26.65 -4.47
C LEU A 252 5.19 -26.85 -2.95
N VAL A 253 5.88 -27.83 -2.33
CA VAL A 253 5.78 -28.13 -0.89
C VAL A 253 6.58 -27.10 -0.09
N ASN A 254 5.90 -26.38 0.80
CA ASN A 254 6.49 -25.33 1.65
C ASN A 254 6.72 -25.78 3.11
N GLY A 255 6.25 -26.98 3.47
CA GLY A 255 6.54 -27.61 4.77
C GLY A 255 6.14 -29.07 4.78
N MET A 256 6.72 -29.86 5.69
CA MET A 256 6.29 -31.23 5.96
C MET A 256 6.14 -31.45 7.47
N LYS A 257 5.23 -32.33 7.87
CA LYS A 257 4.96 -32.68 9.26
C LYS A 257 4.95 -34.19 9.47
N TRP A 258 5.34 -34.61 10.67
CA TRP A 258 5.12 -35.94 11.21
C TRP A 258 4.22 -35.83 12.44
N GLY A 259 2.95 -36.19 12.27
CA GLY A 259 1.89 -35.82 13.22
C GLY A 259 1.79 -34.30 13.32
N GLU A 260 1.92 -33.76 14.53
CA GLU A 260 1.92 -32.31 14.79
C GLU A 260 3.30 -31.65 14.57
N TYR A 261 4.39 -32.43 14.59
CA TYR A 261 5.76 -31.92 14.54
C TYR A 261 6.17 -31.54 13.12
N ASP A 262 6.68 -30.33 12.95
CA ASP A 262 7.32 -29.90 11.71
C ASP A 262 8.62 -30.68 11.44
N LEU A 263 8.87 -30.96 10.16
CA LEU A 263 10.09 -31.57 9.66
C LEU A 263 10.95 -30.52 8.95
N ILE A 264 12.26 -30.75 8.95
CA ILE A 264 13.20 -29.90 8.22
C ILE A 264 13.15 -30.30 6.75
N VAL A 265 12.75 -29.41 5.85
CA VAL A 265 12.88 -29.63 4.39
C VAL A 265 14.31 -29.26 3.97
N MET A 266 15.10 -30.26 3.58
CA MET A 266 16.51 -30.10 3.18
C MET A 266 16.63 -29.65 1.73
N THR A 267 15.88 -30.30 0.84
CA THR A 267 15.81 -30.01 -0.60
C THR A 267 14.39 -30.28 -1.09
N ALA A 268 13.85 -29.42 -1.94
CA ALA A 268 12.61 -29.65 -2.66
C ALA A 268 12.82 -29.33 -4.14
N GLU A 269 12.73 -30.34 -4.98
CA GLU A 269 12.79 -30.28 -6.45
C GLU A 269 11.49 -30.89 -7.01
N ALA A 270 11.21 -30.70 -8.30
CA ALA A 270 9.90 -31.07 -8.86
C ALA A 270 9.56 -32.57 -8.71
N ASP A 271 10.55 -33.47 -8.74
CA ASP A 271 10.39 -34.92 -8.63
C ASP A 271 10.90 -35.53 -7.32
N THR A 272 11.61 -34.77 -6.49
CA THR A 272 12.20 -35.26 -5.22
C THR A 272 12.14 -34.24 -4.09
N ILE A 273 11.88 -34.70 -2.87
CA ILE A 273 11.98 -33.89 -1.65
C ILE A 273 12.72 -34.69 -0.58
N THR A 274 13.75 -34.09 0.03
CA THR A 274 14.47 -34.68 1.15
C THR A 274 14.13 -33.93 2.41
N VAL A 275 13.71 -34.65 3.45
CA VAL A 275 13.39 -34.08 4.76
C VAL A 275 14.18 -34.76 5.86
N LYS A 276 14.40 -34.04 6.97
CA LYS A 276 15.11 -34.54 8.14
C LYS A 276 14.21 -34.47 9.37
N PHE A 277 14.21 -35.55 10.15
CA PHE A 277 13.47 -35.60 11.42
C PHE A 277 14.21 -34.78 12.48
N PRO A 278 13.67 -33.66 12.98
CA PRO A 278 14.41 -32.82 13.91
C PRO A 278 14.64 -33.51 15.26
N THR A 279 15.78 -33.20 15.88
CA THR A 279 16.15 -33.76 17.20
C THR A 279 15.38 -33.12 18.36
N SER A 280 14.56 -32.10 18.09
CA SER A 280 13.66 -31.43 19.02
C SER A 280 12.34 -32.19 19.28
N ILE A 281 12.01 -33.21 18.48
CA ILE A 281 10.79 -34.03 18.68
C ILE A 281 10.83 -34.66 20.07
N ALA A 282 9.77 -34.44 20.84
CA ALA A 282 9.68 -34.96 22.20
C ALA A 282 9.54 -36.48 22.22
N ALA A 283 10.19 -37.13 23.20
CA ALA A 283 10.12 -38.56 23.41
C ALA A 283 8.68 -39.03 23.65
N ALA A 284 8.24 -40.01 22.86
CA ALA A 284 6.96 -40.69 23.03
C ALA A 284 7.07 -41.89 23.99
N ASP A 285 5.91 -42.38 24.45
CA ASP A 285 5.77 -43.67 25.13
C ASP A 285 4.69 -44.49 24.40
N PRO A 286 5.04 -45.58 23.68
CA PRO A 286 6.40 -46.12 23.49
C PRO A 286 7.29 -45.21 22.63
N VAL A 287 8.62 -45.34 22.79
CA VAL A 287 9.61 -44.50 22.08
C VAL A 287 9.56 -44.62 20.56
N VAL A 288 9.24 -45.82 20.03
CA VAL A 288 8.90 -45.98 18.62
C VAL A 288 7.42 -45.66 18.45
N ALA A 289 7.15 -44.48 17.93
CA ALA A 289 5.79 -43.98 17.67
C ALA A 289 5.49 -43.99 16.18
N GLU A 290 4.19 -43.97 15.84
CA GLU A 290 3.69 -43.99 14.46
C GLU A 290 2.71 -42.83 14.29
N ALA A 291 2.95 -41.98 13.29
CA ALA A 291 2.09 -40.83 12.96
C ALA A 291 2.01 -40.62 11.44
N ALA A 292 1.02 -39.86 10.98
CA ALA A 292 0.92 -39.51 9.56
C ALA A 292 2.05 -38.55 9.14
N LEU A 293 2.62 -38.78 7.96
CA LEU A 293 3.42 -37.79 7.26
C LEU A 293 2.52 -36.97 6.33
N THR A 294 2.58 -35.65 6.46
CA THR A 294 1.82 -34.72 5.62
C THR A 294 2.72 -33.63 5.05
N ALA A 295 2.41 -33.19 3.84
CA ALA A 295 3.07 -32.08 3.16
C ALA A 295 2.10 -30.90 3.04
N GLN A 296 2.59 -29.70 3.33
CA GLN A 296 1.87 -28.43 3.24
C GLN A 296 2.33 -27.66 2.00
N TRP A 297 1.39 -27.02 1.30
CA TRP A 297 1.62 -26.37 0.01
C TRP A 297 0.54 -25.33 -0.31
N GLY A 298 0.80 -24.43 -1.26
CA GLY A 298 -0.17 -23.41 -1.71
C GLY A 298 -0.50 -22.31 -0.69
N THR A 299 -1.25 -21.30 -1.15
CA THR A 299 -1.68 -20.15 -0.33
C THR A 299 -3.13 -19.77 -0.69
N PRO A 300 -4.16 -20.09 0.12
CA PRO A 300 -4.10 -20.60 1.48
C PRO A 300 -3.53 -22.03 1.57
N ALA A 301 -2.92 -22.35 2.72
CA ALA A 301 -2.23 -23.62 2.93
C ALA A 301 -3.17 -24.83 2.77
N GLN A 302 -2.80 -25.72 1.85
CA GLN A 302 -3.38 -27.04 1.63
C GLN A 302 -2.57 -28.11 2.37
N THR A 303 -3.05 -29.36 2.39
CA THR A 303 -2.33 -30.47 3.00
C THR A 303 -2.55 -31.77 2.23
N THR A 304 -1.45 -32.43 1.84
CA THR A 304 -1.43 -33.74 1.19
C THR A 304 -0.85 -34.78 2.15
N THR A 305 -1.47 -35.96 2.25
CA THR A 305 -0.89 -37.09 3.01
C THR A 305 0.19 -37.78 2.18
N VAL A 306 1.41 -37.88 2.71
CA VAL A 306 2.54 -38.60 2.11
C VAL A 306 2.53 -40.07 2.53
N ALA A 307 2.31 -40.32 3.82
CA ALA A 307 2.08 -41.65 4.37
C ALA A 307 1.09 -41.54 5.54
N SER A 308 0.09 -42.42 5.62
CA SER A 308 -0.88 -42.43 6.72
C SER A 308 -0.27 -42.87 8.06
N ALA A 309 0.86 -43.56 8.02
CA ALA A 309 1.58 -44.12 9.15
C ALA A 309 3.08 -44.19 8.82
N TRP A 310 3.89 -43.50 9.61
CA TRP A 310 5.35 -43.54 9.53
C TRP A 310 5.95 -43.67 10.93
N ARG A 311 6.86 -44.63 11.08
CA ARG A 311 7.47 -45.02 12.36
C ARG A 311 8.76 -44.26 12.59
N LEU A 312 8.86 -43.67 13.77
CA LEU A 312 10.00 -42.90 14.23
C LEU A 312 10.36 -43.33 15.66
N ASP A 313 11.60 -43.72 15.88
CA ASP A 313 12.19 -43.86 17.20
C ASP A 313 12.52 -42.46 17.73
N THR A 314 11.67 -41.99 18.65
CA THR A 314 11.76 -40.69 19.34
C THR A 314 12.67 -40.74 20.57
N THR A 315 13.46 -41.80 20.75
CA THR A 315 14.51 -41.85 21.79
C THR A 315 15.42 -40.63 21.64
N PRO A 316 15.54 -39.75 22.65
CA PRO A 316 16.34 -38.54 22.53
C PRO A 316 17.82 -38.87 22.32
N VAL A 317 18.29 -38.63 21.11
CA VAL A 317 19.68 -38.24 20.90
C VAL A 317 19.84 -36.85 21.55
N GLY A 318 20.95 -36.63 22.26
CA GLY A 318 21.20 -35.32 22.88
C GLY A 318 21.17 -34.20 21.82
N PRO A 319 20.84 -32.95 22.20
CA PRO A 319 20.60 -31.86 21.26
C PRO A 319 21.71 -31.80 20.21
N ALA A 320 21.33 -32.00 18.95
CA ALA A 320 22.30 -32.04 17.86
C ALA A 320 23.00 -30.69 17.76
N LYS A 321 24.29 -30.72 17.40
CA LYS A 321 25.11 -29.53 17.23
C LYS A 321 24.43 -28.62 16.17
N PRO A 322 24.20 -27.33 16.47
CA PRO A 322 23.74 -26.36 15.48
C PRO A 322 24.74 -26.25 14.33
N GLU A 323 24.23 -26.25 13.09
CA GLU A 323 25.07 -26.07 11.90
C GLU A 323 24.57 -24.87 11.09
N LEU A 324 25.50 -24.00 10.68
CA LEU A 324 25.17 -22.76 9.97
C LEU A 324 25.09 -23.01 8.46
N ILE A 325 24.01 -22.53 7.84
CA ILE A 325 23.91 -22.38 6.38
C ILE A 325 24.15 -20.91 5.99
N SER A 326 23.47 -19.96 6.64
CA SER A 326 23.65 -18.53 6.38
C SER A 326 23.22 -17.65 7.56
N MET A 327 23.81 -16.45 7.63
CA MET A 327 23.36 -15.37 8.50
C MET A 327 23.00 -14.17 7.62
N THR A 328 21.88 -13.51 7.87
CA THR A 328 21.42 -12.34 7.11
C THR A 328 20.91 -11.27 8.08
N ALA A 329 21.53 -10.09 8.07
CA ALA A 329 21.05 -8.94 8.84
C ALA A 329 19.81 -8.30 8.18
N GLN A 330 18.84 -7.90 9.01
CA GLN A 330 17.56 -7.31 8.63
C GLN A 330 17.66 -6.19 7.58
N ASP A 331 18.69 -5.34 7.68
CA ASP A 331 18.93 -4.20 6.78
C ASP A 331 20.28 -4.30 6.03
N GLY A 332 20.89 -5.50 5.97
CA GLY A 332 22.29 -5.67 5.61
C GLY A 332 22.67 -5.35 4.15
N GLY A 333 21.69 -5.28 3.24
CA GLY A 333 21.91 -5.21 1.79
C GLY A 333 22.69 -6.41 1.23
N GLU A 334 23.18 -6.31 0.00
CA GLU A 334 23.99 -7.37 -0.65
C GLU A 334 25.32 -7.65 0.11
N GLU A 335 25.79 -6.71 0.93
CA GLU A 335 27.06 -6.81 1.67
C GLU A 335 26.89 -7.34 3.11
N ASN A 336 25.65 -7.63 3.54
CA ASN A 336 25.31 -8.26 4.83
C ASN A 336 25.92 -7.56 6.07
N LYS A 337 25.72 -6.23 6.18
CA LYS A 337 26.29 -5.40 7.25
C LYS A 337 25.55 -5.54 8.59
N PHE A 338 26.29 -5.81 9.66
CA PHE A 338 25.70 -5.99 11.01
C PHE A 338 25.80 -4.68 11.81
N TYR A 339 24.75 -3.85 11.74
CA TYR A 339 24.62 -2.65 12.57
C TYR A 339 24.05 -2.97 13.96
N LEU A 340 24.36 -2.15 14.96
CA LEU A 340 23.87 -2.34 16.33
C LEU A 340 22.33 -2.34 16.39
N GLY A 341 21.77 -3.14 17.29
CA GLY A 341 20.32 -3.22 17.50
C GLY A 341 19.53 -3.87 16.37
N LYS A 342 20.17 -4.30 15.27
CA LYS A 342 19.49 -5.00 14.17
C LYS A 342 19.36 -6.48 14.44
N THR A 343 18.27 -7.05 13.95
CA THR A 343 18.06 -8.50 13.97
C THR A 343 18.92 -9.16 12.90
N VAL A 344 19.56 -10.26 13.24
CA VAL A 344 20.23 -11.18 12.32
C VAL A 344 19.42 -12.47 12.30
N THR A 345 18.90 -12.82 11.13
CA THR A 345 18.28 -14.12 10.87
C THR A 345 19.35 -15.13 10.53
N VAL A 346 19.34 -16.26 11.22
CA VAL A 346 20.29 -17.36 11.03
C VAL A 346 19.51 -18.56 10.49
N LYS A 347 19.91 -19.04 9.31
CA LYS A 347 19.39 -20.28 8.71
C LYS A 347 20.43 -21.40 8.85
N GLY A 348 19.96 -22.62 9.07
CA GLY A 348 20.83 -23.73 9.44
C GLY A 348 20.08 -24.99 9.79
N GLU A 349 20.75 -25.89 10.51
CA GLU A 349 20.19 -27.13 11.03
C GLU A 349 20.33 -27.21 12.55
N ASN A 350 19.39 -27.91 13.20
CA ASN A 350 19.34 -28.14 14.66
C ASN A 350 19.31 -26.84 15.49
N LEU A 351 18.87 -25.73 14.89
CA LEU A 351 18.94 -24.40 15.51
C LEU A 351 18.00 -24.26 16.73
N ALA A 352 17.02 -25.16 16.91
CA ALA A 352 16.14 -25.24 18.09
C ALA A 352 16.92 -25.51 19.40
N SER A 353 18.14 -26.03 19.30
CA SER A 353 19.02 -26.27 20.45
C SER A 353 19.81 -25.03 20.91
N ILE A 354 19.66 -23.89 20.23
CA ILE A 354 20.40 -22.66 20.54
C ILE A 354 19.81 -21.97 21.78
N GLU A 355 20.68 -21.72 22.76
CA GLU A 355 20.42 -21.03 24.02
C GLU A 355 20.78 -19.54 23.98
N GLY A 356 21.52 -19.12 22.95
CA GLY A 356 21.93 -17.73 22.73
C GLY A 356 23.06 -17.59 21.71
N PHE A 357 23.50 -16.37 21.47
CA PHE A 357 24.65 -16.08 20.59
C PHE A 357 25.67 -15.19 21.29
N THR A 358 26.90 -15.16 20.76
CA THR A 358 27.90 -14.14 21.09
C THR A 358 28.49 -13.51 19.82
N VAL A 359 28.74 -12.21 19.86
CA VAL A 359 29.37 -11.43 18.78
C VAL A 359 30.60 -10.73 19.38
N ASP A 360 31.80 -11.04 18.89
CA ASP A 360 33.09 -10.65 19.52
C ASP A 360 33.17 -11.01 21.03
N GLY A 361 32.47 -12.08 21.45
CA GLY A 361 32.35 -12.50 22.85
C GLY A 361 31.31 -11.73 23.68
N VAL A 362 30.66 -10.71 23.13
CA VAL A 362 29.53 -10.01 23.77
C VAL A 362 28.26 -10.84 23.56
N LYS A 363 27.50 -11.10 24.64
CA LYS A 363 26.24 -11.84 24.55
C LYS A 363 25.23 -11.06 23.71
N ALA A 364 24.64 -11.72 22.71
CA ALA A 364 23.51 -11.23 21.94
C ALA A 364 22.18 -11.76 22.51
N GLU A 365 21.12 -10.97 22.39
CA GLU A 365 19.76 -11.35 22.78
C GLU A 365 19.10 -12.17 21.66
N LEU A 366 18.37 -13.24 22.03
CA LEU A 366 17.56 -14.02 21.08
C LEU A 366 16.25 -13.29 20.78
N VAL A 367 15.84 -13.30 19.50
CA VAL A 367 14.50 -12.85 19.09
C VAL A 367 13.61 -14.09 18.95
N GLY A 368 12.58 -14.19 19.80
CA GLY A 368 11.68 -15.33 19.83
C GLY A 368 12.33 -16.63 20.33
N THR A 369 11.68 -17.76 20.01
CA THR A 369 12.20 -19.10 20.29
C THR A 369 12.79 -19.69 19.00
N PRO A 370 14.06 -20.13 18.98
CA PRO A 370 14.63 -20.83 17.83
C PRO A 370 13.82 -22.05 17.40
N THR A 371 13.72 -22.24 16.08
CA THR A 371 13.22 -23.46 15.42
C THR A 371 14.41 -24.26 14.89
N ASP A 372 14.22 -25.50 14.43
CA ASP A 372 15.35 -26.29 13.91
C ASP A 372 16.03 -25.70 12.67
N VAL A 373 15.33 -24.83 11.91
CA VAL A 373 15.81 -24.23 10.65
C VAL A 373 16.10 -22.73 10.74
N GLU A 374 15.64 -22.07 11.79
CA GLU A 374 15.81 -20.63 11.98
C GLU A 374 15.99 -20.25 13.45
N ALA A 375 17.03 -19.45 13.71
CA ALA A 375 17.21 -18.69 14.94
C ALA A 375 17.42 -17.21 14.61
N GLN A 376 17.09 -16.31 15.54
CA GLN A 376 17.30 -14.88 15.35
C GLN A 376 17.99 -14.27 16.57
N PHE A 377 18.87 -13.29 16.37
CA PHE A 377 19.50 -12.54 17.46
C PHE A 377 19.68 -11.06 17.15
N ILE A 378 19.76 -10.22 18.17
CA ILE A 378 20.03 -8.78 18.06
C ILE A 378 21.54 -8.53 18.12
N VAL A 379 22.10 -7.77 17.17
CA VAL A 379 23.51 -7.33 17.22
C VAL A 379 23.74 -6.49 18.47
N PRO A 380 24.60 -6.92 19.42
CA PRO A 380 24.68 -6.32 20.74
C PRO A 380 25.45 -4.98 20.73
N ASP A 381 24.93 -3.99 21.46
CA ASP A 381 25.51 -2.65 21.56
C ASP A 381 26.79 -2.57 22.42
N GLY A 382 26.98 -3.54 23.33
CA GLY A 382 28.13 -3.66 24.23
C GLY A 382 29.49 -3.95 23.57
N VAL A 383 29.60 -3.90 22.24
CA VAL A 383 30.87 -4.06 21.52
C VAL A 383 31.82 -2.89 21.77
N THR A 384 33.10 -3.20 22.04
CA THR A 384 34.07 -2.23 22.57
C THR A 384 34.89 -1.50 21.51
N PHE A 385 34.86 -1.95 20.25
CA PHE A 385 35.51 -1.26 19.13
C PHE A 385 34.70 -0.02 18.68
N THR A 386 35.38 0.91 17.99
CA THR A 386 34.82 2.22 17.55
C THR A 386 34.73 2.34 16.02
N GLU A 387 35.52 1.54 15.29
CA GLU A 387 35.46 1.39 13.83
C GLU A 387 34.92 0.00 13.45
N ALA A 388 34.26 -0.10 12.30
CA ALA A 388 33.70 -1.33 11.76
C ALA A 388 34.77 -2.43 11.64
N LYS A 389 34.44 -3.62 12.15
CA LYS A 389 35.41 -4.70 12.40
C LYS A 389 34.80 -6.05 12.09
N GLU A 390 35.58 -6.90 11.44
CA GLU A 390 35.26 -8.32 11.28
C GLU A 390 35.49 -9.05 12.62
N VAL A 391 34.46 -9.72 13.12
CA VAL A 391 34.45 -10.37 14.44
C VAL A 391 33.76 -11.73 14.38
N SER A 392 34.12 -12.63 15.30
CA SER A 392 33.51 -13.97 15.37
C SER A 392 32.07 -13.92 15.87
N VAL A 393 31.18 -14.66 15.22
CA VAL A 393 29.83 -14.99 15.70
C VAL A 393 29.82 -16.45 16.15
N LYS A 394 29.25 -16.72 17.33
CA LYS A 394 29.12 -18.08 17.85
C LYS A 394 27.72 -18.31 18.38
N ALA A 395 27.18 -19.50 18.20
CA ALA A 395 25.98 -19.95 18.89
C ALA A 395 26.34 -20.72 20.18
N LEU A 396 25.51 -20.57 21.20
CA LEU A 396 25.57 -21.28 22.48
C LEU A 396 24.51 -22.37 22.47
N TYR A 397 24.86 -23.61 22.84
CA TYR A 397 23.94 -24.75 22.85
C TYR A 397 24.29 -25.75 23.94
N ASN A 398 23.32 -26.60 24.35
CA ASN A 398 23.54 -27.74 25.23
C ASN A 398 24.31 -27.41 26.52
N GLY A 399 23.86 -26.41 27.29
CA GLY A 399 24.52 -25.91 28.49
C GLY A 399 25.73 -25.04 28.18
N SER A 400 25.57 -24.06 27.28
CA SER A 400 26.60 -23.07 26.91
C SER A 400 27.88 -23.65 26.27
N ASN A 401 27.81 -24.78 25.55
CA ASN A 401 28.85 -25.13 24.59
C ASN A 401 28.83 -24.13 23.43
N GLU A 402 30.01 -23.75 22.94
CA GLU A 402 30.14 -22.85 21.79
C GLU A 402 30.26 -23.65 20.49
N VAL A 403 29.54 -23.21 19.46
CA VAL A 403 29.81 -23.57 18.06
C VAL A 403 30.15 -22.31 17.27
N ASP A 404 31.23 -22.39 16.49
CA ASP A 404 31.71 -21.31 15.63
C ASP A 404 30.80 -21.16 14.40
N PHE A 405 30.18 -20.00 14.25
CA PHE A 405 29.33 -19.61 13.12
C PHE A 405 30.08 -18.65 12.18
N GLY A 406 31.41 -18.58 12.28
CA GLY A 406 32.27 -17.81 11.38
C GLY A 406 32.37 -16.34 11.81
N THR A 407 32.55 -15.46 10.82
CA THR A 407 32.76 -14.03 11.04
C THR A 407 31.67 -13.17 10.40
N ALA A 408 31.49 -11.97 10.96
CA ALA A 408 30.63 -10.93 10.39
C ALA A 408 31.29 -9.55 10.53
N MET A 409 31.02 -8.66 9.57
CA MET A 409 31.46 -7.25 9.63
C MET A 409 30.46 -6.45 10.47
N VAL A 410 30.85 -6.15 11.71
CA VAL A 410 30.00 -5.42 12.67
C VAL A 410 30.37 -3.94 12.66
N TYR A 411 29.35 -3.09 12.55
CA TYR A 411 29.45 -1.65 12.57
C TYR A 411 29.02 -1.15 13.97
N PRO A 412 29.89 -0.46 14.74
CA PRO A 412 29.65 -0.10 16.14
C PRO A 412 28.74 1.13 16.31
N PHE A 413 27.70 1.23 15.49
CA PHE A 413 26.68 2.27 15.50
C PHE A 413 25.36 1.72 14.92
N TYR A 414 24.26 2.41 15.22
CA TYR A 414 22.93 2.13 14.68
C TYR A 414 22.77 2.78 13.30
N TYR A 415 22.00 2.14 12.43
CA TYR A 415 21.68 2.64 11.09
C TYR A 415 20.18 2.51 10.82
N PHE A 416 19.58 3.57 10.29
CA PHE A 416 18.15 3.67 10.01
C PHE A 416 17.96 4.25 8.60
N PRO A 417 17.70 3.42 7.59
CA PRO A 417 17.55 3.87 6.21
C PRO A 417 16.18 4.50 5.95
N ASN A 418 16.11 5.41 4.98
CA ASN A 418 14.88 5.93 4.38
C ASN A 418 13.83 6.46 5.39
N ILE A 419 14.27 7.13 6.46
CA ILE A 419 13.36 7.81 7.39
C ILE A 419 12.67 8.95 6.65
N GLU A 420 11.33 8.99 6.71
CA GLU A 420 10.52 10.11 6.21
C GLU A 420 9.96 10.95 7.36
N MET A 421 10.07 12.28 7.26
CA MET A 421 9.50 13.21 8.23
C MET A 421 8.71 14.35 7.58
N GLY A 422 7.58 14.71 8.18
CA GLY A 422 6.83 15.93 7.90
C GLY A 422 7.41 17.17 8.60
N ILE A 423 6.79 18.34 8.38
CA ILE A 423 7.30 19.62 8.88
C ILE A 423 6.29 20.42 9.71
N GLY A 424 6.72 20.91 10.88
CA GLY A 424 5.99 21.84 11.75
C GLY A 424 5.80 23.23 11.12
N SER A 425 4.71 23.92 11.44
CA SER A 425 4.47 25.31 11.04
C SER A 425 3.45 26.00 11.95
N SER A 426 3.90 26.97 12.74
CA SER A 426 3.01 27.85 13.53
C SER A 426 2.40 29.00 12.70
N SER A 427 2.59 28.99 11.38
CA SER A 427 2.15 30.06 10.46
C SER A 427 0.95 29.69 9.57
N LYS A 428 0.38 28.50 9.76
CA LYS A 428 -0.80 28.01 9.03
C LYS A 428 -1.77 27.37 10.03
N THR A 429 -3.07 27.62 9.88
CA THR A 429 -4.13 27.01 10.69
C THR A 429 -4.71 25.74 10.06
N SER A 430 -4.46 25.53 8.77
CA SER A 430 -4.59 24.26 8.07
C SER A 430 -3.23 23.57 8.04
N TYR A 431 -3.15 22.33 8.50
CA TYR A 431 -1.90 21.58 8.63
C TYR A 431 -2.15 20.17 8.05
N PRO A 432 -1.30 19.66 7.14
CA PRO A 432 -1.52 18.33 6.55
C PRO A 432 -1.51 17.24 7.63
N ASP A 433 -2.42 16.28 7.55
CA ASP A 433 -2.51 15.16 8.50
C ASP A 433 -1.18 14.37 8.57
N TYR A 434 -0.56 14.14 7.42
CA TYR A 434 0.77 13.52 7.31
C TYR A 434 1.82 14.20 8.20
N ASN A 435 1.83 15.54 8.28
CA ASN A 435 2.80 16.29 9.09
C ASN A 435 2.53 16.23 10.60
N ARG A 436 1.33 15.80 11.01
CA ARG A 436 0.99 15.46 12.39
C ARG A 436 1.41 14.03 12.69
N GLU A 437 1.14 13.12 11.76
CA GLU A 437 1.43 11.69 11.87
C GLU A 437 2.93 11.37 11.83
N HIS A 438 3.74 12.20 11.15
CA HIS A 438 5.19 12.01 10.98
C HIS A 438 5.98 13.21 11.54
N ALA A 439 5.77 13.54 12.82
CA ALA A 439 6.17 14.82 13.41
C ALA A 439 7.55 14.82 14.09
N PHE A 440 7.89 13.75 14.81
CA PHE A 440 9.08 13.69 15.67
C PHE A 440 9.87 12.40 15.40
N LEU A 441 11.18 12.52 15.20
CA LEU A 441 12.10 11.38 15.15
C LEU A 441 12.61 11.09 16.56
N LEU A 442 12.50 9.84 17.02
CA LEU A 442 13.16 9.30 18.21
C LEU A 442 14.51 8.71 17.80
N LEU A 443 15.61 9.30 18.27
CA LEU A 443 16.94 9.04 17.67
C LEU A 443 17.50 7.66 18.05
N ASP A 444 17.18 7.17 19.24
CA ASP A 444 17.71 5.88 19.71
C ASP A 444 17.00 4.67 19.08
N SER A 445 15.78 4.82 18.54
CA SER A 445 15.04 3.77 17.82
C SER A 445 14.94 3.98 16.31
N GLY A 446 15.24 5.19 15.81
CA GLY A 446 15.02 5.57 14.41
C GLY A 446 13.54 5.76 14.04
N GLU A 447 12.64 5.68 15.01
CA GLU A 447 11.20 5.73 14.83
C GLU A 447 10.70 7.16 14.62
N VAL A 448 9.85 7.38 13.62
CA VAL A 448 9.12 8.64 13.46
C VAL A 448 7.72 8.47 13.99
N ILE A 449 7.39 9.26 15.01
CA ILE A 449 6.11 9.21 15.73
C ILE A 449 5.25 10.42 15.41
N SER A 450 3.95 10.26 15.66
CA SER A 450 2.99 11.35 15.55
C SER A 450 3.14 12.37 16.69
N ALA A 451 2.64 13.58 16.46
CA ALA A 451 2.52 14.59 17.52
C ALA A 451 1.49 14.17 18.58
N ASP A 452 0.51 13.35 18.22
CA ASP A 452 -0.43 12.70 19.12
C ASP A 452 0.29 11.74 20.07
N ASP A 453 1.15 10.87 19.56
CA ASP A 453 1.94 9.92 20.35
C ASP A 453 2.96 10.64 21.23
N TRP A 454 3.65 11.67 20.69
CA TRP A 454 4.55 12.50 21.49
C TRP A 454 3.83 13.06 22.72
N TYR A 455 2.61 13.59 22.51
CA TYR A 455 1.82 14.14 23.60
C TYR A 455 1.28 13.05 24.52
N ASN A 456 0.57 12.06 23.99
CA ASN A 456 -0.17 11.05 24.76
C ASN A 456 0.76 10.13 25.56
N ASN A 457 1.86 9.68 24.95
CA ASN A 457 2.87 8.84 25.61
C ASN A 457 3.86 9.65 26.45
N ALA A 458 3.75 10.99 26.43
CA ALA A 458 4.56 11.93 27.21
C ALA A 458 6.07 11.75 27.00
N ILE A 459 6.50 11.69 25.73
CA ILE A 459 7.90 11.47 25.31
C ILE A 459 8.86 12.46 25.97
N ASP A 460 8.43 13.72 26.14
CA ASP A 460 9.04 14.66 27.09
C ASP A 460 7.99 15.08 28.13
N PRO A 461 7.98 14.46 29.33
CA PRO A 461 6.97 14.75 30.34
C PRO A 461 7.14 16.15 30.94
N TYR A 462 8.36 16.70 30.91
CA TYR A 462 8.65 18.04 31.44
C TYR A 462 8.17 19.11 30.47
N ALA A 463 8.38 18.95 29.16
CA ALA A 463 7.84 19.83 28.14
C ALA A 463 6.32 19.70 27.96
N LYS A 464 5.76 18.49 28.06
CA LYS A 464 4.30 18.25 28.03
C LYS A 464 3.56 19.08 29.09
N SER A 465 4.17 19.32 30.25
CA SER A 465 3.59 20.14 31.34
C SER A 465 3.30 21.60 30.94
N GLY A 466 3.91 22.09 29.85
CA GLY A 466 3.87 23.48 29.42
C GLY A 466 4.87 24.39 30.15
N ASP A 467 5.49 23.91 31.22
CA ASP A 467 6.47 24.65 32.01
C ASP A 467 7.71 23.79 32.27
N ASN A 468 8.50 23.49 31.23
CA ASN A 468 9.70 22.66 31.39
C ASN A 468 10.70 23.33 32.35
N ILE A 469 10.85 22.74 33.54
CA ILE A 469 11.73 23.22 34.62
C ILE A 469 13.19 22.76 34.46
N LEU A 470 13.48 21.82 33.55
CA LEU A 470 14.82 21.27 33.40
C LEU A 470 15.75 22.16 32.57
N ILE A 471 15.18 23.06 31.77
CA ILE A 471 15.90 24.03 30.94
C ILE A 471 15.97 25.37 31.67
N PHE A 472 17.17 25.94 31.74
CA PHE A 472 17.41 27.26 32.31
C PHE A 472 16.65 28.33 31.52
N ARG A 473 16.07 29.29 32.25
CA ARG A 473 15.43 30.46 31.67
C ARG A 473 16.01 31.68 32.34
N ASP A 474 16.75 32.48 31.59
CA ASP A 474 17.19 33.77 32.09
C ASP A 474 15.98 34.72 32.21
N PRO A 475 15.76 35.38 33.36
CA PRO A 475 14.77 36.45 33.47
C PRO A 475 15.15 37.71 32.69
N ASP A 476 16.40 37.87 32.24
CA ASP A 476 16.84 38.97 31.38
C ASP A 476 16.61 38.64 29.89
N PRO A 477 15.73 39.39 29.18
CA PRO A 477 15.43 39.13 27.78
C PRO A 477 16.57 39.44 26.80
N GLU A 478 17.68 40.05 27.23
CA GLU A 478 18.87 40.25 26.40
C GLU A 478 19.89 39.10 26.50
N VAL A 479 19.76 38.20 27.48
CA VAL A 479 20.68 37.06 27.66
C VAL A 479 20.22 35.85 26.84
N THR A 480 20.96 35.54 25.78
CA THR A 480 20.61 34.45 24.84
C THR A 480 21.15 33.08 25.28
N SER A 481 21.17 32.78 26.59
CA SER A 481 21.63 31.48 27.13
C SER A 481 20.56 30.39 27.02
N SER A 482 19.94 30.24 25.85
CA SER A 482 19.24 29.01 25.51
C SER A 482 20.25 27.86 25.37
N ASN A 483 19.78 26.61 25.41
CA ASN A 483 20.62 25.40 25.47
C ASN A 483 21.46 25.27 26.75
N GLN A 484 20.83 25.51 27.91
CA GLN A 484 21.44 25.22 29.20
C GLN A 484 20.42 24.53 30.11
N LEU A 485 20.86 23.53 30.87
CA LEU A 485 20.08 22.89 31.91
C LEU A 485 20.00 23.79 33.14
N ALA A 486 18.85 23.82 33.81
CA ALA A 486 18.72 24.48 35.10
C ALA A 486 19.65 23.80 36.12
N ALA A 487 20.26 24.59 37.02
CA ALA A 487 21.20 24.07 38.03
C ALA A 487 20.56 23.07 39.04
N SER A 488 19.23 22.93 39.03
CA SER A 488 18.46 21.95 39.80
C SER A 488 18.18 20.63 39.06
N THR A 489 18.44 20.57 37.76
CA THR A 489 18.27 19.36 36.93
C THR A 489 19.26 18.28 37.35
N THR A 490 18.81 17.05 37.51
CA THR A 490 19.70 15.89 37.75
C THR A 490 20.03 15.13 36.48
N LYS A 491 21.09 14.31 36.51
CA LYS A 491 21.50 13.45 35.39
C LYS A 491 20.37 12.49 34.98
N GLU A 492 19.70 11.93 35.97
CA GLU A 492 18.59 10.99 35.81
C GLU A 492 17.37 11.66 35.17
N GLN A 493 17.07 12.91 35.53
CA GLN A 493 15.98 13.68 34.91
C GLN A 493 16.27 13.99 33.44
N TYR A 494 17.49 14.46 33.13
CA TYR A 494 17.87 14.79 31.76
C TYR A 494 17.82 13.56 30.83
N TYR A 495 18.42 12.44 31.24
CA TYR A 495 18.44 11.22 30.44
C TYR A 495 17.16 10.36 30.57
N SER A 496 16.18 10.74 31.40
CA SER A 496 14.84 10.13 31.38
C SER A 496 14.01 10.53 30.16
N VAL A 497 14.42 11.58 29.44
CA VAL A 497 13.82 12.00 28.18
C VAL A 497 14.64 11.40 27.02
N GLN A 498 14.01 10.57 26.21
CA GLN A 498 14.66 10.00 25.02
C GLN A 498 15.00 11.13 24.03
N PRO A 499 16.18 11.13 23.39
CA PRO A 499 16.56 12.14 22.41
C PRO A 499 15.60 12.13 21.21
N TYR A 500 14.99 13.29 20.93
CA TYR A 500 14.08 13.47 19.79
C TYR A 500 14.36 14.74 18.98
N LEU A 501 14.11 14.70 17.67
CA LEU A 501 14.27 15.82 16.74
C LEU A 501 13.00 16.08 15.92
N PHE A 502 12.88 17.29 15.40
CA PHE A 502 11.80 17.69 14.49
C PHE A 502 12.23 18.83 13.55
N LEU A 503 11.44 19.05 12.53
CA LEU A 503 11.61 20.10 11.53
C LEU A 503 10.52 21.16 11.68
N SER A 504 10.86 22.43 11.49
CA SER A 504 9.84 23.49 11.43
C SER A 504 10.10 24.51 10.34
N ALA A 505 9.02 24.98 9.72
CA ALA A 505 8.99 26.04 8.73
C ALA A 505 8.35 27.31 9.31
N SER A 506 9.10 28.41 9.27
CA SER A 506 8.64 29.74 9.69
C SER A 506 7.60 30.36 8.72
N SER A 507 7.01 31.50 9.12
CA SER A 507 6.17 32.33 8.24
C SER A 507 6.90 32.86 7.00
N LYS A 508 8.25 32.89 7.00
CA LYS A 508 9.10 33.20 5.84
C LYS A 508 9.52 31.95 5.07
N HIS A 509 8.84 30.82 5.26
CA HIS A 509 9.10 29.52 4.62
C HIS A 509 10.51 28.97 4.89
N LYS A 510 11.26 29.54 5.84
CA LYS A 510 12.55 28.97 6.26
C LYS A 510 12.29 27.73 7.10
N LEU A 511 12.57 26.59 6.48
CA LEU A 511 12.58 25.24 7.03
C LEU A 511 13.93 24.98 7.70
N ALA A 512 13.95 24.41 8.90
CA ALA A 512 15.19 24.04 9.59
C ALA A 512 14.97 22.89 10.57
N TRP A 513 16.05 22.14 10.84
CA TRP A 513 16.11 21.15 11.93
C TRP A 513 16.12 21.86 13.29
N GLN A 514 15.29 21.42 14.23
CA GLN A 514 15.16 22.04 15.54
C GLN A 514 15.78 21.17 16.63
N SER A 515 16.63 21.76 17.45
CA SER A 515 16.99 21.21 18.78
C SER A 515 15.89 21.64 19.77
N PRO A 516 15.24 20.71 20.51
CA PRO A 516 14.11 21.06 21.38
C PRO A 516 14.45 22.08 22.48
N GLY A 517 15.67 22.04 23.03
CA GLY A 517 16.13 22.98 24.07
C GLY A 517 16.46 24.41 23.60
N ASN A 518 16.39 24.71 22.29
CA ASN A 518 16.83 26.00 21.75
C ASN A 518 15.86 27.16 22.00
N SER A 519 14.56 26.93 21.96
CA SER A 519 13.54 27.99 22.01
C SER A 519 12.17 27.47 22.41
N PRO A 520 11.42 28.20 23.26
CA PRO A 520 10.08 27.80 23.68
C PRO A 520 9.03 28.00 22.59
N SER A 521 9.44 28.50 21.41
CA SER A 521 8.57 28.70 20.26
C SER A 521 8.62 27.58 19.23
N GLN A 522 9.48 26.57 19.39
CA GLN A 522 9.70 25.53 18.39
C GLN A 522 8.67 24.39 18.48
N LEU A 523 8.45 23.79 19.66
CA LEU A 523 7.53 22.65 19.82
C LEU A 523 6.12 22.96 19.33
N LYS A 524 5.58 24.14 19.68
CA LYS A 524 4.26 24.65 19.24
C LYS A 524 4.06 24.83 17.73
N THR A 525 5.05 24.50 16.91
CA THR A 525 4.88 24.43 15.44
C THR A 525 4.18 23.14 15.00
N HIS A 526 4.10 22.13 15.87
CA HIS A 526 3.31 20.92 15.68
C HIS A 526 2.00 20.99 16.50
N CYS A 527 1.02 20.19 16.10
CA CYS A 527 -0.30 20.11 16.73
C CYS A 527 -0.70 18.64 16.91
N TYR A 528 -1.43 18.34 17.98
CA TYR A 528 -2.05 17.03 18.24
C TYR A 528 -3.58 17.18 18.26
N LEU A 529 -4.32 16.08 18.18
CA LEU A 529 -5.78 16.05 18.30
C LEU A 529 -6.18 15.89 19.77
N LEU A 530 -6.98 16.84 20.26
CA LEU A 530 -7.66 16.76 21.55
C LEU A 530 -9.17 16.82 21.30
N ASP A 531 -9.89 15.74 21.62
CA ASP A 531 -11.33 15.60 21.36
C ASP A 531 -11.75 15.92 19.92
N GLY A 532 -10.90 15.56 18.94
CA GLY A 532 -11.10 15.85 17.51
C GLY A 532 -10.73 17.28 17.07
N ILE A 533 -10.16 18.10 17.96
CA ILE A 533 -9.73 19.47 17.68
C ILE A 533 -8.21 19.54 17.63
N LEU A 534 -7.66 20.05 16.53
CA LEU A 534 -6.23 20.34 16.40
C LEU A 534 -5.79 21.39 17.43
N THR A 535 -4.96 20.95 18.37
CA THR A 535 -4.43 21.73 19.49
C THR A 535 -2.92 21.86 19.33
N ALA A 536 -2.41 23.09 19.38
CA ALA A 536 -0.97 23.32 19.28
C ALA A 536 -0.22 22.71 20.47
N MET A 537 0.95 22.17 20.19
CA MET A 537 1.87 21.66 21.20
C MET A 537 2.32 22.77 22.17
N PRO A 538 2.75 22.45 23.40
CA PRO A 538 3.06 23.46 24.40
C PRO A 538 4.13 24.47 23.96
N SER A 539 3.93 25.75 24.26
CA SER A 539 4.89 26.83 23.96
C SER A 539 6.00 26.90 25.01
N THR A 540 6.76 25.82 25.16
CA THR A 540 7.83 25.66 26.15
C THR A 540 9.06 25.00 25.53
N TYR A 541 10.18 24.97 26.26
CA TYR A 541 11.40 24.30 25.80
C TYR A 541 11.26 22.78 25.89
N GLY A 542 11.77 22.05 24.91
CA GLY A 542 12.03 20.62 25.06
C GLY A 542 13.31 20.37 25.86
N THR A 543 13.45 19.16 26.40
CA THR A 543 14.56 18.78 27.29
C THR A 543 15.84 18.44 26.54
N PRO A 544 15.83 17.67 25.42
CA PRO A 544 17.07 17.32 24.72
C PRO A 544 17.74 18.54 24.07
N ILE A 545 19.06 18.66 24.26
CA ILE A 545 19.88 19.74 23.72
C ILE A 545 20.78 19.18 22.61
N PHE A 546 20.60 19.67 21.37
CA PHE A 546 21.44 19.28 20.24
C PHE A 546 22.18 20.44 19.60
N TYR A 547 23.35 20.11 19.06
CA TYR A 547 24.18 20.95 18.22
C TYR A 547 24.31 20.31 16.84
N PHE A 548 24.38 21.13 15.79
CA PHE A 548 24.36 20.65 14.41
C PHE A 548 25.53 21.19 13.59
N ARG A 549 25.94 20.42 12.58
CA ARG A 549 26.94 20.85 11.60
C ARG A 549 26.69 20.23 10.24
N VAL A 550 26.49 21.04 9.22
CA VAL A 550 26.48 20.54 7.83
C VAL A 550 27.93 20.28 7.40
N LEU A 551 28.21 19.10 6.82
CA LEU A 551 29.55 18.69 6.36
C LEU A 551 29.91 19.38 5.02
N SER A 552 30.05 20.70 5.06
CA SER A 552 30.33 21.54 3.88
C SER A 552 31.83 21.89 3.71
N SER A 553 32.70 21.49 4.63
CA SER A 553 34.15 21.75 4.51
C SER A 553 34.79 20.84 3.46
N SER A 554 35.81 21.33 2.76
CA SER A 554 36.66 20.49 1.90
C SER A 554 37.35 19.36 2.68
N SER A 555 37.66 19.59 3.95
CA SER A 555 38.25 18.60 4.86
C SER A 555 37.26 17.53 5.37
N GLU A 556 35.96 17.69 5.12
CA GLU A 556 34.91 16.77 5.58
C GLU A 556 34.32 15.95 4.41
N GLN A 557 34.81 16.14 3.17
CA GLN A 557 34.21 15.52 1.98
C GLN A 557 34.39 14.00 1.93
N ASP A 558 35.53 13.44 2.36
CA ASP A 558 35.73 11.99 2.36
C ASP A 558 34.76 11.28 3.31
N LEU A 559 34.50 11.88 4.48
CA LEU A 559 33.49 11.41 5.44
C LEU A 559 32.06 11.60 4.90
N LYS A 560 31.76 12.75 4.27
CA LYS A 560 30.47 12.96 3.61
C LYS A 560 30.23 11.88 2.56
N ASN A 561 31.22 11.60 1.71
CA ASN A 561 31.13 10.59 0.66
C ASN A 561 30.97 9.16 1.23
N SER A 562 31.62 8.82 2.36
CA SER A 562 31.43 7.50 2.97
C SER A 562 30.07 7.33 3.66
N VAL A 563 29.51 8.39 4.25
CA VAL A 563 28.13 8.40 4.76
C VAL A 563 27.11 8.28 3.62
N VAL A 564 27.28 9.06 2.54
CA VAL A 564 26.42 8.98 1.33
C VAL A 564 26.51 7.60 0.67
N GLY A 565 27.70 7.00 0.63
CA GLY A 565 27.93 5.69 0.02
C GLY A 565 27.64 4.48 0.91
N GLY A 566 27.20 4.66 2.17
CA GLY A 566 26.98 3.55 3.11
C GLY A 566 28.26 2.77 3.47
N THR A 567 29.42 3.43 3.41
CA THR A 567 30.75 2.86 3.69
C THR A 567 31.44 3.48 4.91
N VAL A 568 30.76 4.38 5.63
CA VAL A 568 31.26 4.93 6.90
C VAL A 568 31.52 3.81 7.91
N THR A 569 32.72 3.78 8.48
CA THR A 569 33.15 2.74 9.44
C THR A 569 33.04 3.17 10.90
N SER A 570 33.00 4.47 11.19
CA SER A 570 32.86 5.02 12.55
C SER A 570 32.02 6.29 12.56
N VAL A 571 31.13 6.38 13.54
CA VAL A 571 30.37 7.60 13.89
C VAL A 571 31.00 8.30 15.10
N GLU A 572 31.63 7.55 15.99
CA GLU A 572 32.33 8.04 17.20
C GLU A 572 33.57 8.88 16.85
N ASP A 573 34.19 8.64 15.68
CA ASP A 573 35.42 9.33 15.28
C ASP A 573 35.24 10.72 14.66
N TYR A 574 34.01 11.20 14.54
CA TYR A 574 33.75 12.58 14.22
C TYR A 574 34.10 13.51 15.39
N LYS A 575 35.11 14.38 15.21
CA LYS A 575 35.61 15.27 16.28
C LYS A 575 35.28 16.76 16.08
N ALA A 576 34.57 17.15 15.00
CA ALA A 576 34.24 18.55 14.75
C ALA A 576 32.96 18.97 15.50
N MET A 577 32.99 20.14 16.15
CA MET A 577 31.90 20.62 17.00
C MET A 577 30.84 21.41 16.23
N GLY A 578 29.57 21.09 16.47
CA GLY A 578 28.40 21.76 15.93
C GLY A 578 28.12 23.15 16.50
N GLY A 579 27.20 23.86 15.86
CA GLY A 579 26.65 25.13 16.34
C GLY A 579 25.27 24.95 16.96
N SER A 580 24.87 25.87 17.83
CA SER A 580 23.51 25.93 18.39
C SER A 580 22.48 26.37 17.36
N ALA A 581 22.90 27.00 16.25
CA ALA A 581 22.01 27.42 15.19
C ALA A 581 21.44 26.22 14.43
N ALA A 582 20.12 26.05 14.51
CA ALA A 582 19.30 25.19 13.67
C ALA A 582 19.69 25.35 12.18
N PRO A 583 20.25 24.32 11.51
CA PRO A 583 20.70 24.45 10.13
C PRO A 583 19.46 24.46 9.22
N ALA A 584 19.41 25.43 8.32
CA ALA A 584 18.23 25.71 7.51
C ALA A 584 18.34 25.11 6.11
N PHE A 585 17.19 24.76 5.53
CA PHE A 585 17.11 24.44 4.12
C PHE A 585 17.56 25.66 3.28
N GLY A 586 18.41 25.39 2.29
CA GLY A 586 18.99 26.37 1.39
C GLY A 586 19.04 25.84 -0.04
N ASN A 587 19.49 26.70 -0.96
CA ASN A 587 19.81 26.36 -2.35
C ASN A 587 21.33 26.30 -2.61
N THR A 588 22.13 26.33 -1.54
CA THR A 588 23.59 26.19 -1.55
C THR A 588 24.04 25.67 -0.18
N GLU A 589 24.84 24.61 -0.18
CA GLU A 589 25.36 24.01 1.05
C GLU A 589 26.38 24.91 1.74
N SER A 590 26.28 25.05 3.06
CA SER A 590 27.24 25.73 3.94
C SER A 590 27.10 25.19 5.36
N SER A 591 28.01 25.54 6.28
CA SER A 591 28.03 25.00 7.65
C SER A 591 26.73 25.20 8.46
N SER A 592 25.86 26.14 8.04
CA SER A 592 24.53 26.41 8.63
C SER A 592 23.36 26.27 7.63
N ALA A 593 23.60 25.81 6.39
CA ALA A 593 22.55 25.60 5.40
C ALA A 593 22.74 24.28 4.64
N TRP A 594 21.69 23.46 4.59
CA TRP A 594 21.70 22.15 3.92
C TRP A 594 20.83 22.17 2.66
N THR A 595 21.17 21.28 1.73
CA THR A 595 20.41 20.99 0.50
C THR A 595 20.04 19.52 0.47
N GLN A 596 19.28 19.09 -0.53
CA GLN A 596 19.28 17.67 -0.91
C GLN A 596 20.73 17.23 -1.24
N GLY A 597 21.13 16.04 -0.84
CA GLY A 597 22.50 15.54 -0.91
C GLY A 597 23.43 15.99 0.22
N SER A 598 22.96 16.80 1.18
CA SER A 598 23.76 17.19 2.35
C SER A 598 23.86 16.07 3.38
N VAL A 599 24.99 16.06 4.11
CA VAL A 599 25.15 15.30 5.35
C VAL A 599 25.24 16.28 6.51
N ILE A 600 24.42 16.06 7.54
CA ILE A 600 24.34 16.91 8.74
C ILE A 600 24.75 16.07 9.94
N ALA A 601 25.85 16.43 10.59
CA ALA A 601 26.18 15.90 11.91
C ALA A 601 25.23 16.45 12.97
N VAL A 602 24.73 15.55 13.82
CA VAL A 602 23.88 15.81 14.97
C VAL A 602 24.67 15.41 16.22
N GLN A 603 24.73 16.27 17.23
CA GLN A 603 25.46 16.05 18.47
C GLN A 603 24.53 16.29 19.67
N TYR A 604 24.22 15.24 20.41
CA TYR A 604 23.45 15.29 21.66
C TYR A 604 24.39 15.64 22.81
N ILE A 605 24.10 16.73 23.52
CA ILE A 605 24.96 17.23 24.59
C ILE A 605 24.82 16.37 25.85
N ASN A 606 25.93 16.07 26.52
CA ASN A 606 25.90 15.36 27.79
C ASN A 606 25.43 16.24 28.96
N TYR A 607 25.04 15.61 30.07
CA TYR A 607 24.53 16.31 31.24
C TYR A 607 25.51 17.34 31.81
N ALA A 608 26.81 17.01 31.86
CA ALA A 608 27.84 17.87 32.45
C ALA A 608 28.01 19.19 31.68
N HIS A 609 28.12 19.14 30.35
CA HIS A 609 28.17 20.32 29.51
C HIS A 609 26.80 21.00 29.39
N GLY A 610 25.70 20.24 29.47
CA GLY A 610 24.34 20.78 29.54
C GLY A 610 24.15 21.78 30.69
N LEU A 611 24.74 21.52 31.87
CA LEU A 611 24.74 22.47 33.00
C LEU A 611 25.57 23.73 32.74
N VAL A 612 26.64 23.64 31.94
CA VAL A 612 27.49 24.79 31.57
C VAL A 612 26.81 25.65 30.50
N GLY A 613 26.15 24.99 29.54
CA GLY A 613 25.53 25.62 28.40
C GLY A 613 26.54 26.12 27.36
N GLY A 614 26.02 26.69 26.26
CA GLY A 614 26.86 27.20 25.18
C GLY A 614 27.47 26.10 24.31
N LYS A 615 28.32 26.50 23.36
CA LYS A 615 28.86 25.59 22.34
C LYS A 615 29.76 24.51 22.98
N PRO A 616 29.64 23.22 22.62
CA PRO A 616 30.59 22.20 23.07
C PRO A 616 32.00 22.54 22.57
N GLU A 617 32.98 22.30 23.44
CA GLU A 617 34.39 22.60 23.21
C GLU A 617 35.13 21.36 22.70
N SER A 618 34.70 20.16 23.09
CA SER A 618 35.28 18.89 22.64
C SER A 618 34.29 17.72 22.60
N VAL A 619 34.73 16.57 22.08
CA VAL A 619 33.91 15.35 22.04
C VAL A 619 33.53 14.79 23.40
N THR A 620 34.21 15.17 24.50
CA THR A 620 33.81 14.75 25.85
C THR A 620 32.49 15.36 26.30
N ASP A 621 32.04 16.41 25.62
CA ASP A 621 30.82 17.17 25.93
C ASP A 621 29.58 16.55 25.24
N ILE A 622 29.81 15.52 24.43
CA ILE A 622 28.83 14.88 23.55
C ILE A 622 28.46 13.51 24.10
N CYS A 623 27.17 13.30 24.38
CA CYS A 623 26.64 12.02 24.86
C CYS A 623 26.47 11.01 23.73
N ARG A 624 25.87 11.43 22.62
CA ARG A 624 25.73 10.64 21.38
C ARG A 624 25.85 11.55 20.17
N GLN A 625 26.28 11.02 19.04
CA GLN A 625 26.31 11.77 17.79
C GLN A 625 25.98 10.91 16.58
N GLY A 626 25.70 11.56 15.46
CA GLY A 626 25.28 10.88 14.24
C GLY A 626 25.29 11.74 13.01
N PHE A 627 24.87 11.15 11.89
CA PHE A 627 24.79 11.78 10.59
C PHE A 627 23.40 11.57 9.97
N LEU A 628 22.76 12.67 9.57
CA LEU A 628 21.57 12.67 8.72
C LEU A 628 22.03 12.87 7.26
N TYR A 629 21.82 11.90 6.38
CA TYR A 629 22.04 12.03 4.94
C TYR A 629 20.73 12.37 4.24
N ILE A 630 20.58 13.62 3.81
CA ILE A 630 19.35 14.12 3.18
C ILE A 630 19.26 13.61 1.72
N LYS A 631 18.38 12.64 1.46
CA LYS A 631 18.24 11.99 0.15
C LYS A 631 17.25 12.71 -0.75
N GLU A 632 16.11 13.12 -0.19
CA GLU A 632 15.03 13.77 -0.91
C GLU A 632 14.36 14.85 -0.06
N VAL A 633 13.88 15.91 -0.72
CA VAL A 633 13.15 17.03 -0.11
C VAL A 633 11.93 17.33 -1.00
N THR A 634 10.78 16.75 -0.68
CA THR A 634 9.52 17.05 -1.41
C THR A 634 8.78 18.23 -0.80
N CYS A 635 9.01 18.54 0.49
CA CYS A 635 8.36 19.64 1.21
C CYS A 635 8.90 21.06 0.95
N GLY A 636 9.80 21.23 -0.04
CA GLY A 636 10.40 22.52 -0.35
C GLY A 636 10.98 22.62 -1.76
N ASP A 637 11.10 23.85 -2.24
CA ASP A 637 11.69 24.17 -3.53
C ASP A 637 13.22 24.25 -3.44
N LEU A 638 13.89 23.28 -4.08
CA LEU A 638 15.35 23.17 -4.16
C LEU A 638 16.03 24.43 -4.74
N SER A 639 15.35 25.20 -5.59
CA SER A 639 15.92 26.38 -6.25
C SER A 639 15.97 27.61 -5.34
N THR A 640 15.04 27.72 -4.38
CA THR A 640 14.96 28.84 -3.43
C THR A 640 15.42 28.48 -2.02
N GLY A 641 15.45 27.20 -1.65
CA GLY A 641 15.75 26.77 -0.28
C GLY A 641 14.67 27.23 0.70
N LEU A 642 13.41 26.97 0.35
CA LEU A 642 12.21 27.37 1.11
C LEU A 642 11.16 26.24 1.09
N ALA A 643 10.41 26.10 2.18
CA ALA A 643 9.29 25.17 2.24
C ALA A 643 8.12 25.58 1.32
N ASN A 644 7.42 24.59 0.78
CA ASN A 644 6.21 24.75 -0.02
C ASN A 644 5.15 25.55 0.76
N GLU A 645 4.32 26.35 0.07
CA GLU A 645 3.38 27.26 0.73
C GLU A 645 2.30 26.55 1.56
N ASP A 646 1.86 25.39 1.10
CA ASP A 646 0.91 24.49 1.75
C ASP A 646 1.54 23.66 2.89
N ARG A 647 2.89 23.59 2.95
CA ARG A 647 3.69 22.73 3.84
C ARG A 647 3.50 21.22 3.59
N SER A 648 3.00 20.83 2.41
CA SER A 648 2.86 19.42 2.03
C SER A 648 4.21 18.78 1.69
N GLY A 649 4.26 17.44 1.67
CA GLY A 649 5.47 16.66 1.42
C GLY A 649 6.28 16.36 2.68
N HIS A 650 7.43 15.72 2.48
CA HIS A 650 8.33 15.24 3.53
C HIS A 650 9.81 15.58 3.23
N ILE A 651 10.70 15.12 4.11
CA ILE A 651 12.12 14.92 3.85
C ILE A 651 12.43 13.44 4.07
N THR A 652 13.14 12.83 3.13
CA THR A 652 13.62 11.44 3.24
C THR A 652 15.12 11.43 3.47
N PHE A 653 15.60 10.70 4.48
CA PHE A 653 17.01 10.66 4.85
C PHE A 653 17.43 9.33 5.46
N ASP A 654 18.71 8.98 5.32
CA ASP A 654 19.31 7.90 6.11
C ASP A 654 19.93 8.48 7.39
N PHE A 655 19.84 7.76 8.51
CA PHE A 655 20.35 8.20 9.81
C PHE A 655 21.33 7.18 10.40
N TYR A 656 22.51 7.67 10.78
CA TYR A 656 23.57 6.92 11.45
C TYR A 656 23.71 7.46 12.87
N TRP A 657 23.68 6.61 13.90
CA TRP A 657 23.65 7.06 15.30
C TRP A 657 24.60 6.26 16.19
N SER A 658 25.43 6.92 17.00
CA SER A 658 26.41 6.25 17.87
C SER A 658 25.75 5.55 19.06
N LYS A 659 26.44 4.54 19.61
CA LYS A 659 26.29 4.16 21.02
C LYS A 659 26.57 5.37 21.94
N THR A 660 26.26 5.24 23.23
CA THR A 660 26.62 6.26 24.23
C THR A 660 28.14 6.43 24.31
N LEU A 661 28.61 7.67 24.21
CA LEU A 661 30.02 8.04 24.21
C LEU A 661 30.48 8.55 25.58
N ASN A 662 29.73 9.50 26.17
CA ASN A 662 30.05 10.14 27.46
C ASN A 662 28.76 10.47 28.22
N GLU A 663 28.60 10.06 29.48
CA GLU A 663 27.35 10.28 30.23
C GLU A 663 27.37 11.34 31.35
#